data_AF-A0A975DAH1-F1
#
_entry.id   AF-A0A975DAH1-F1
#
_cell.length_a   1.000
_cell.length_b   1.000
_cell.length_c   1.000
_cell.angle_alpha   90.00
_cell.angle_beta   90.00
_cell.angle_gamma   90.00
#
_symmetry.space_group_name_H-M   'P 1'
#
loop_
_entity.id
_entity.type
_entity.pdbx_description
1 polymer ?
#
loop_
_entity_poly.entity_id
_entity_poly.type
_entity_poly.pdbx_seq_one_letter_code
_entity_poly.pdbx_strand_id
1 'polypeptide(L)'
;MTAESTVFFGPWRFTKSDGNLSSDTEQHRLPPRLNILLSLLLESAGQVVPREVIIDRMWGDKVVNEDALARAIAELRNLLGDSSKSPTFIETIPRRGYRFICVVHHGGSLIDDAPESAPEGDGTESSSSISEKQQQNEQKQRRWLGKRLFAAGGLMLVLVLTSSLLVVTGTWSPQDGIFGFKKPSKDQGVTEDQKQGVYQQQQQQQHKETTPSRFDESQALMAKLVNAKRVTTDAEIEVHPELSLNGDYLTYSTLNQEKQGKAFYGVTIQDTRTEQQSVITKSNSHLVSAMIGPNGKDLLAVSLTPNITGSDHSCSVVKFDVVTRVSQSLTECDLPDRSAILEWHPSGERFLFVRQSGNSKHIVIWEYDLLSQRQTQRTDLSNEVDPLIYDSRPRYSPDGESIAFLRGTSSVRNLYVQSLNKATAITRSNSVKVSFDWMPSGQALVFDSNILGDKQILMVDVASQTEGQVSTSSAITNIGGKDGQFPMINNSGTVAAYQEARYQANLWKFDLAGDKTKSEPIVSSLKYDNFPAFSPVDNSQLLYVSNRSGFAAIYQLDMTTQESQELLRVPDTHLIAPVFSPDGKRVLISAITAYDFYCYEFEVASRSLVRLPAEQVSLCSYGLDISGKTLAVWAVDKAPDSNMALVAINRTDATKVKIMAGPVEYFAAANTTQEVVFTKRQQPGLFATQVMRKDRQESPDNPNDKLEFGSSRTILENLPPRFGHSWDIVGKQLYFVNGQQDKQIWRKDFTSHSSGEQVTKSLNYAIGRVMAVSADESSLVVSLKGDESGNIFLYDGR
;
A
#
# COMPACT_ATOMS: atom_id res chain seq x y z
N MET A 1 5.30 -21.42 13.91
CA MET A 1 5.86 -22.25 12.82
C MET A 1 5.17 -21.82 11.53
N THR A 2 5.89 -21.12 10.64
CA THR A 2 5.39 -20.69 9.34
C THR A 2 5.41 -21.87 8.36
N ALA A 3 4.37 -22.02 7.53
CA ALA A 3 4.33 -23.06 6.51
C ALA A 3 5.51 -22.88 5.53
N GLU A 4 6.31 -23.94 5.37
CA GLU A 4 7.43 -23.95 4.44
C GLU A 4 6.90 -23.96 3.00
N SER A 5 7.34 -23.00 2.17
CA SER A 5 6.94 -22.91 0.75
C SER A 5 7.62 -24.00 -0.09
N THR A 6 7.18 -25.23 0.13
CA THR A 6 7.48 -26.39 -0.71
C THR A 6 6.70 -26.28 -2.01
N VAL A 7 7.42 -26.42 -3.12
CA VAL A 7 6.90 -26.37 -4.49
C VAL A 7 7.11 -27.72 -5.15
N PHE A 8 6.08 -28.24 -5.84
CA PHE A 8 6.12 -29.52 -6.54
C PHE A 8 5.95 -29.30 -8.05
N PHE A 9 6.76 -29.94 -8.88
CA PHE A 9 6.66 -29.89 -10.34
C PHE A 9 7.26 -31.15 -10.97
N GLY A 10 6.49 -31.85 -11.81
CA GLY A 10 6.89 -33.17 -12.30
C GLY A 10 7.25 -34.12 -11.13
N PRO A 11 8.41 -34.82 -11.16
CA PRO A 11 8.87 -35.67 -10.07
C PRO A 11 9.60 -34.91 -8.95
N TRP A 12 9.71 -33.58 -9.04
CA TRP A 12 10.57 -32.79 -8.16
C TRP A 12 9.76 -32.06 -7.08
N ARG A 13 10.23 -32.21 -5.84
CA ARG A 13 9.92 -31.38 -4.67
C ARG A 13 11.07 -30.40 -4.45
N PHE A 14 10.77 -29.11 -4.38
CA PHE A 14 11.73 -28.04 -4.14
C PHE A 14 11.35 -27.20 -2.92
N THR A 15 12.29 -27.03 -2.00
CA THR A 15 12.15 -26.17 -0.82
C THR A 15 13.06 -24.95 -0.97
N LYS A 16 12.44 -23.77 -1.13
CA LYS A 16 13.15 -22.52 -1.44
C LYS A 16 14.10 -22.05 -0.33
N SER A 17 13.73 -22.26 0.94
CA SER A 17 14.44 -21.76 2.12
C SER A 17 15.84 -22.34 2.32
N ASP A 18 16.04 -23.62 2.00
CA ASP A 18 17.31 -24.34 2.16
C ASP A 18 17.98 -24.74 0.84
N GLY A 19 17.26 -24.58 -0.28
CA GLY A 19 17.68 -24.93 -1.63
C GLY A 19 17.61 -26.42 -1.95
N ASN A 20 16.86 -27.20 -1.16
CA ASN A 20 16.75 -28.64 -1.34
C ASN A 20 15.82 -28.98 -2.52
N LEU A 21 16.32 -29.77 -3.47
CA LEU A 21 15.62 -30.26 -4.65
C LEU A 21 15.68 -31.80 -4.63
N SER A 22 14.54 -32.45 -4.42
CA SER A 22 14.45 -33.91 -4.23
C SER A 22 13.36 -34.52 -5.11
N SER A 23 13.65 -35.66 -5.72
CA SER A 23 12.68 -36.60 -6.29
C SER A 23 12.73 -37.92 -5.51
N ASP A 24 11.91 -38.91 -5.90
CA ASP A 24 11.93 -40.26 -5.30
C ASP A 24 13.25 -41.02 -5.53
N THR A 25 14.13 -40.53 -6.41
CA THR A 25 15.37 -41.22 -6.81
C THR A 25 16.64 -40.39 -6.62
N GLU A 26 16.55 -39.06 -6.55
CA GLU A 26 17.70 -38.17 -6.45
C GLU A 26 17.43 -37.01 -5.48
N GLN A 27 18.47 -36.59 -4.75
CA GLN A 27 18.41 -35.41 -3.88
C GLN A 27 19.64 -34.52 -4.11
N HIS A 28 19.39 -33.27 -4.47
CA HIS A 28 20.38 -32.25 -4.78
C HIS A 28 20.16 -31.02 -3.89
N ARG A 29 21.25 -30.46 -3.33
CA ARG A 29 21.18 -29.15 -2.69
C ARG A 29 21.70 -28.09 -3.65
N LEU A 30 20.81 -27.22 -4.12
CA LEU A 30 21.16 -26.21 -5.12
C LEU A 30 22.10 -25.15 -4.52
N PRO A 31 23.23 -24.84 -5.19
CA PRO A 31 24.02 -23.66 -4.87
C PRO A 31 23.13 -22.39 -4.89
N PRO A 32 23.42 -21.34 -4.09
CA PRO A 32 22.57 -20.16 -3.98
C PRO A 32 22.17 -19.55 -5.33
N ARG A 33 23.10 -19.54 -6.30
CA ARG A 33 22.85 -19.12 -7.68
C ARG A 33 21.74 -19.91 -8.37
N LEU A 34 21.75 -21.24 -8.27
CA LEU A 34 20.76 -22.11 -8.91
C LEU A 34 19.45 -22.15 -8.12
N ASN A 35 19.49 -22.00 -6.79
CA ASN A 35 18.30 -21.80 -5.97
C ASN A 35 17.54 -20.53 -6.42
N ILE A 36 18.25 -19.40 -6.56
CA ILE A 36 17.66 -18.15 -7.08
C ILE A 36 17.09 -18.34 -8.49
N LEU A 37 17.84 -18.98 -9.39
CA LEU A 37 17.41 -19.22 -10.78
C LEU A 37 16.14 -20.09 -10.84
N LEU A 38 16.12 -21.23 -10.13
CA LEU A 38 14.96 -22.12 -10.12
C LEU A 38 13.77 -21.46 -9.44
N SER A 39 13.97 -20.74 -8.33
CA SER A 39 12.92 -19.98 -7.64
C SER A 39 12.28 -18.95 -8.58
N LEU A 40 13.09 -18.15 -9.28
CA LEU A 40 12.60 -17.14 -10.23
C LEU A 40 11.80 -17.76 -11.39
N LEU A 41 12.28 -18.88 -11.93
CA LEU A 41 11.60 -19.61 -13.01
C LEU A 41 10.29 -20.25 -12.54
N LEU A 42 10.22 -20.79 -11.32
CA LEU A 42 9.00 -21.36 -10.74
C LEU A 42 7.98 -20.28 -10.32
N GLU A 43 8.43 -19.17 -9.74
CA GLU A 43 7.60 -18.00 -9.43
C GLU A 43 6.97 -17.39 -10.69
N SER A 44 7.65 -17.54 -11.84
CA SER A 44 7.22 -17.05 -13.15
C SER A 44 6.74 -18.20 -14.06
N ALA A 45 6.25 -19.32 -13.51
CA ALA A 45 5.87 -20.48 -14.30
C ALA A 45 4.81 -20.14 -15.37
N GLY A 46 5.01 -20.64 -16.59
CA GLY A 46 4.23 -20.28 -17.78
C GLY A 46 4.60 -18.95 -18.44
N GLN A 47 5.40 -18.09 -17.80
CA GLN A 47 5.81 -16.78 -18.31
C GLN A 47 7.26 -16.79 -18.83
N VAL A 48 7.59 -15.87 -19.75
CA VAL A 48 8.95 -15.72 -20.28
C VAL A 48 9.72 -14.73 -19.41
N VAL A 49 10.68 -15.21 -18.63
CA VAL A 49 11.57 -14.37 -17.82
C VAL A 49 12.71 -13.86 -18.72
N PRO A 50 12.86 -12.53 -18.91
CA PRO A 50 13.90 -11.97 -19.78
C PRO A 50 15.33 -12.29 -19.31
N ARG A 51 16.31 -12.34 -20.24
CA ARG A 51 17.73 -12.58 -19.86
C ARG A 51 18.24 -11.55 -18.86
N GLU A 52 17.93 -10.28 -19.08
CA GLU A 52 18.30 -9.16 -18.23
C GLU A 52 17.74 -9.34 -16.81
N VAL A 53 16.44 -9.59 -16.67
CA VAL A 53 15.79 -9.87 -15.37
C VAL A 53 16.43 -11.05 -14.64
N ILE A 54 16.78 -12.14 -15.34
CA ILE A 54 17.47 -13.28 -14.72
C ILE A 54 18.89 -12.88 -14.30
N ILE A 55 19.60 -12.10 -15.13
CA ILE A 55 20.96 -11.63 -14.84
C ILE A 55 20.97 -10.72 -13.61
N ASP A 56 20.13 -9.69 -13.60
CA ASP A 56 19.99 -8.73 -12.50
C ASP A 56 19.61 -9.44 -11.21
N ARG A 57 18.67 -10.39 -11.27
CA ARG A 57 18.22 -11.14 -10.09
C ARG A 57 19.28 -12.07 -9.50
N MET A 58 20.16 -12.62 -10.34
CA MET A 58 21.19 -13.59 -9.94
C MET A 58 22.56 -12.97 -9.62
N TRP A 59 22.91 -11.83 -10.22
CA TRP A 59 24.23 -11.20 -10.11
C TRP A 59 24.21 -9.71 -9.70
N GLY A 60 23.06 -9.03 -9.73
CA GLY A 60 22.92 -7.61 -9.38
C GLY A 60 23.74 -6.71 -10.31
N ASP A 61 24.31 -5.64 -9.75
CA ASP A 61 25.14 -4.65 -10.49
C ASP A 61 26.46 -5.21 -11.07
N LYS A 62 26.71 -6.53 -10.98
CA LYS A 62 27.92 -7.15 -11.56
C LYS A 62 27.72 -7.39 -13.04
N VAL A 63 28.53 -6.72 -13.87
CA VAL A 63 28.57 -6.95 -15.32
C VAL A 63 29.02 -8.38 -15.62
N VAL A 64 28.06 -9.26 -15.91
CA VAL A 64 28.27 -10.63 -16.41
C VAL A 64 27.81 -10.74 -17.86
N ASN A 65 28.50 -11.58 -18.64
CA ASN A 65 28.14 -11.85 -20.02
C ASN A 65 27.02 -12.91 -20.14
N GLU A 66 26.35 -12.96 -21.29
CA GLU A 66 25.27 -13.93 -21.54
C GLU A 66 25.71 -15.40 -21.35
N ASP A 67 27.00 -15.71 -21.55
CA ASP A 67 27.57 -17.05 -21.32
C ASP A 67 27.49 -17.49 -19.84
N ALA A 68 27.45 -16.55 -18.88
CA ALA A 68 27.26 -16.87 -17.47
C ALA A 68 25.83 -17.38 -17.20
N LEU A 69 24.83 -16.74 -17.82
CA LEU A 69 23.43 -17.17 -17.79
C LEU A 69 23.23 -18.48 -18.55
N ALA A 70 23.78 -18.61 -19.75
CA ALA A 70 23.70 -19.83 -20.55
C ALA A 70 24.26 -21.05 -19.80
N ARG A 71 25.40 -20.89 -19.09
CA ARG A 71 25.97 -21.92 -18.22
C ARG A 71 25.08 -22.26 -17.03
N ALA A 72 24.51 -21.27 -16.34
CA ALA A 72 23.63 -21.52 -15.19
C ALA A 72 22.34 -22.25 -15.59
N ILE A 73 21.77 -21.92 -16.75
CA ILE A 73 20.62 -22.64 -17.32
C ILE A 73 21.01 -24.07 -17.72
N ALA A 74 22.17 -24.27 -18.35
CA ALA A 74 22.64 -25.62 -18.69
C ALA A 74 22.89 -26.49 -17.44
N GLU A 75 23.46 -25.91 -16.39
CA GLU A 75 23.68 -26.56 -15.10
C GLU A 75 22.35 -26.94 -14.43
N LEU A 76 21.37 -26.04 -14.39
CA LEU A 76 20.04 -26.32 -13.84
C LEU A 76 19.28 -27.35 -14.68
N ARG A 77 19.37 -27.30 -16.02
CA ARG A 77 18.78 -28.33 -16.90
C ARG A 77 19.36 -29.71 -16.63
N ASN A 78 20.69 -29.83 -16.46
CA ASN A 78 21.33 -31.10 -16.14
C ASN A 78 20.83 -31.67 -14.81
N LEU A 79 20.64 -30.84 -13.77
CA LEU A 79 20.09 -31.26 -12.47
C LEU A 79 18.62 -31.70 -12.54
N LEU A 80 17.86 -31.21 -13.53
CA LEU A 80 16.45 -31.56 -13.75
C LEU A 80 16.26 -32.71 -14.77
N GLY A 81 17.32 -33.20 -15.41
CA GLY A 81 17.23 -34.11 -16.55
C GLY A 81 16.66 -33.48 -17.83
N ASP A 82 16.67 -32.15 -17.94
CA ASP A 82 15.98 -31.38 -18.98
C ASP A 82 16.83 -31.19 -20.26
N SER A 83 16.18 -31.22 -21.43
CA SER A 83 16.84 -31.12 -22.74
C SER A 83 16.57 -29.77 -23.40
N SER A 84 17.62 -29.06 -23.81
CA SER A 84 17.47 -27.78 -24.53
C SER A 84 16.86 -27.91 -25.94
N LYS A 85 16.83 -29.13 -26.51
CA LYS A 85 16.20 -29.44 -27.81
C LYS A 85 14.76 -29.93 -27.70
N SER A 86 14.37 -30.43 -26.51
CA SER A 86 13.08 -31.03 -26.23
C SER A 86 12.73 -30.75 -24.76
N PRO A 87 12.47 -29.46 -24.42
CA PRO A 87 12.36 -29.03 -23.03
C PRO A 87 11.09 -29.59 -22.39
N THR A 88 11.24 -30.09 -21.17
CA THR A 88 10.15 -30.55 -20.29
C THR A 88 9.96 -29.57 -19.13
N PHE A 89 11.05 -28.92 -18.69
CA PHE A 89 11.01 -27.96 -17.57
C PHE A 89 11.32 -26.54 -18.01
N ILE A 90 12.44 -26.30 -18.69
CA ILE A 90 12.90 -24.95 -19.05
C ILE A 90 12.97 -24.81 -20.57
N GLU A 91 12.11 -23.98 -21.14
CA GLU A 91 12.11 -23.62 -22.55
C GLU A 91 13.03 -22.40 -22.81
N THR A 92 13.83 -22.43 -23.88
CA THR A 92 14.60 -21.26 -24.32
C THR A 92 13.79 -20.45 -25.31
N ILE A 93 13.54 -19.16 -25.03
CA ILE A 93 12.96 -18.23 -26.00
C ILE A 93 14.09 -17.43 -26.67
N PRO A 94 14.38 -17.64 -27.98
CA PRO A 94 15.47 -16.97 -28.67
C PRO A 94 15.39 -15.45 -28.54
N ARG A 95 16.53 -14.80 -28.24
CA ARG A 95 16.66 -13.34 -28.03
C ARG A 95 15.77 -12.68 -26.96
N ARG A 96 14.89 -13.44 -26.28
CA ARG A 96 14.07 -12.91 -25.16
C ARG A 96 14.51 -13.43 -23.79
N GLY A 97 14.53 -14.73 -23.56
CA GLY A 97 14.75 -15.26 -22.21
C GLY A 97 14.50 -16.76 -22.07
N TYR A 98 14.02 -17.17 -20.90
CA TYR A 98 13.68 -18.56 -20.58
C TYR A 98 12.29 -18.62 -19.92
N ARG A 99 11.57 -19.71 -20.14
CA ARG A 99 10.23 -19.95 -19.56
C ARG A 99 10.21 -21.30 -18.86
N PHE A 100 9.65 -21.35 -17.66
CA PHE A 100 9.35 -22.63 -17.02
C PHE A 100 8.01 -23.14 -17.55
N ILE A 101 7.98 -24.35 -18.12
CA ILE A 101 6.83 -24.91 -18.85
C ILE A 101 6.18 -26.12 -18.16
N CYS A 102 6.79 -26.67 -17.13
CA CYS A 102 6.17 -27.73 -16.33
C CYS A 102 5.12 -27.13 -15.36
N VAL A 103 4.05 -27.88 -15.10
CA VAL A 103 2.99 -27.49 -14.14
C VAL A 103 3.55 -27.47 -12.72
N VAL A 104 3.19 -26.45 -11.96
CA VAL A 104 3.70 -26.18 -10.61
C VAL A 104 2.55 -26.21 -9.60
N HIS A 105 2.74 -26.93 -8.49
CA HIS A 105 1.81 -27.01 -7.37
C HIS A 105 2.47 -26.50 -6.08
N HIS A 106 1.76 -25.66 -5.31
CA HIS A 106 2.24 -25.12 -4.05
C HIS A 106 1.60 -25.88 -2.88
N GLY A 107 2.42 -26.34 -1.91
CA GLY A 107 1.93 -27.11 -0.77
C GLY A 107 1.17 -26.25 0.25
N GLY A 108 -0.16 -26.18 0.12
CA GLY A 108 -1.01 -25.42 1.04
C GLY A 108 -2.51 -25.79 1.00
N SER A 109 -2.90 -26.80 1.78
CA SER A 109 -4.28 -27.18 2.13
C SER A 109 -5.21 -27.67 1.01
N LEU A 110 -5.17 -28.98 0.72
CA LEU A 110 -6.33 -29.74 0.23
C LEU A 110 -6.44 -31.09 0.98
N ILE A 111 -7.51 -31.19 1.80
CA ILE A 111 -8.24 -32.39 2.22
C ILE A 111 -9.69 -31.87 2.25
N ASP A 112 -10.69 -32.41 1.56
CA ASP A 112 -10.86 -33.70 0.88
C ASP A 112 -11.45 -33.48 -0.54
N ASP A 113 -11.44 -34.53 -1.38
CA ASP A 113 -12.17 -34.73 -2.66
C ASP A 113 -11.25 -35.23 -3.79
N ALA A 114 -10.88 -36.51 -3.70
CA ALA A 114 -10.42 -37.27 -4.85
C ALA A 114 -11.64 -37.91 -5.56
N PRO A 115 -11.95 -37.57 -6.83
CA PRO A 115 -12.80 -38.42 -7.64
C PRO A 115 -11.98 -39.64 -8.08
N GLU A 116 -12.42 -40.82 -7.62
CA GLU A 116 -11.82 -42.11 -7.96
C GLU A 116 -11.88 -42.37 -9.48
N SER A 117 -10.86 -43.07 -9.99
CA SER A 117 -10.59 -43.26 -11.41
C SER A 117 -11.69 -44.01 -12.17
N ALA A 118 -11.97 -43.58 -13.40
CA ALA A 118 -12.70 -44.37 -14.38
C ALA A 118 -11.88 -45.57 -14.90
N PRO A 119 -12.52 -46.68 -15.28
CA PRO A 119 -11.97 -47.65 -16.22
C PRO A 119 -12.37 -47.35 -17.67
N GLU A 120 -11.45 -47.53 -18.60
CA GLU A 120 -11.69 -47.48 -20.06
C GLU A 120 -12.48 -48.72 -20.54
N GLY A 121 -13.21 -48.60 -21.66
CA GLY A 121 -13.98 -49.76 -22.16
C GLY A 121 -14.88 -49.60 -23.40
N ASP A 122 -14.40 -48.94 -24.46
CA ASP A 122 -14.73 -49.15 -25.89
C ASP A 122 -16.20 -49.12 -26.42
N GLY A 123 -16.38 -48.82 -27.72
CA GLY A 123 -17.55 -49.31 -28.49
C GLY A 123 -18.60 -48.32 -29.02
N THR A 124 -18.32 -47.70 -30.18
CA THR A 124 -19.23 -47.49 -31.34
C THR A 124 -20.52 -46.63 -31.30
N GLU A 125 -20.56 -45.70 -32.27
CA GLU A 125 -21.67 -45.34 -33.19
C GLU A 125 -22.92 -44.50 -32.78
N SER A 126 -22.98 -43.31 -33.41
CA SER A 126 -24.08 -42.81 -34.27
C SER A 126 -25.41 -42.24 -33.71
N SER A 127 -25.60 -40.95 -34.05
CA SER A 127 -26.83 -40.32 -34.59
C SER A 127 -28.07 -39.97 -33.74
N SER A 128 -28.43 -38.67 -33.85
CA SER A 128 -29.79 -38.09 -34.03
C SER A 128 -30.88 -38.16 -32.95
N SER A 129 -31.17 -36.98 -32.37
CA SER A 129 -32.49 -36.32 -32.22
C SER A 129 -33.79 -37.14 -31.98
N ILE A 130 -34.60 -36.76 -30.98
CA ILE A 130 -36.00 -36.24 -31.09
C ILE A 130 -36.72 -36.16 -29.72
N SER A 131 -37.44 -35.04 -29.52
CA SER A 131 -38.68 -34.78 -28.74
C SER A 131 -39.13 -35.69 -27.56
N GLU A 132 -39.41 -35.00 -26.45
CA GLU A 132 -40.63 -35.09 -25.62
C GLU A 132 -41.49 -36.37 -25.70
N LYS A 133 -41.67 -37.05 -24.54
CA LYS A 133 -42.98 -37.11 -23.84
C LYS A 133 -42.92 -37.86 -22.50
N GLN A 134 -44.00 -37.66 -21.73
CA GLN A 134 -44.36 -38.35 -20.47
C GLN A 134 -43.42 -38.04 -19.28
N GLN A 135 -43.81 -37.30 -18.23
CA GLN A 135 -45.14 -36.85 -17.79
C GLN A 135 -46.22 -37.94 -17.74
N GLN A 136 -46.19 -38.76 -16.68
CA GLN A 136 -47.41 -39.32 -16.11
C GLN A 136 -47.22 -39.74 -14.64
N ASN A 137 -48.33 -39.83 -13.91
CA ASN A 137 -48.46 -40.23 -12.49
C ASN A 137 -47.84 -39.26 -11.47
N GLU A 138 -48.43 -38.09 -11.26
CA GLU A 138 -49.71 -37.79 -10.57
C GLU A 138 -49.63 -37.70 -9.04
N GLN A 139 -50.20 -36.59 -8.58
CA GLN A 139 -50.61 -36.27 -7.23
C GLN A 139 -51.45 -37.39 -6.57
N LYS A 140 -50.84 -38.21 -5.70
CA LYS A 140 -51.65 -39.05 -4.80
C LYS A 140 -51.03 -39.40 -3.44
N GLN A 141 -50.61 -38.38 -2.68
CA GLN A 141 -50.71 -38.42 -1.21
C GLN A 141 -50.61 -37.02 -0.58
N ARG A 142 -51.78 -36.37 -0.43
CA ARG A 142 -51.96 -35.19 0.42
C ARG A 142 -52.76 -35.61 1.66
N ARG A 143 -52.28 -35.24 2.86
CA ARG A 143 -53.01 -35.12 4.16
C ARG A 143 -53.30 -36.41 4.97
N TRP A 144 -52.41 -36.75 5.92
CA TRP A 144 -52.67 -37.17 7.34
C TRP A 144 -51.31 -37.51 8.01
N LEU A 145 -50.98 -37.24 9.28
CA LEU A 145 -51.47 -36.30 10.31
C LEU A 145 -50.38 -35.19 10.50
N GLY A 146 -50.35 -34.29 11.50
CA GLY A 146 -51.35 -33.85 12.48
C GLY A 146 -51.03 -34.13 13.97
N LYS A 147 -50.25 -33.22 14.59
CA LYS A 147 -50.19 -32.92 16.05
C LYS A 147 -49.60 -33.95 17.03
N ARG A 148 -48.56 -33.52 17.75
CA ARG A 148 -48.61 -33.43 19.24
C ARG A 148 -47.76 -32.25 19.73
N LEU A 149 -48.37 -31.46 20.62
CA LEU A 149 -47.80 -30.32 21.35
C LEU A 149 -47.60 -30.71 22.83
N PHE A 150 -47.01 -29.78 23.59
CA PHE A 150 -46.82 -29.70 25.05
C PHE A 150 -45.40 -30.00 25.55
N ALA A 151 -44.83 -29.27 26.53
CA ALA A 151 -44.89 -27.85 26.91
C ALA A 151 -44.00 -27.64 28.15
N ALA A 152 -43.33 -26.47 28.25
CA ALA A 152 -42.61 -25.96 29.44
C ALA A 152 -41.47 -26.85 30.01
N GLY A 153 -40.41 -26.31 30.62
CA GLY A 153 -40.04 -24.90 30.81
C GLY A 153 -39.49 -24.66 32.23
N GLY A 154 -38.47 -23.81 32.35
CA GLY A 154 -38.17 -23.10 33.60
C GLY A 154 -36.90 -23.49 34.37
N LEU A 155 -36.16 -22.43 34.71
CA LEU A 155 -35.16 -22.25 35.77
C LEU A 155 -33.82 -23.00 35.66
N MET A 156 -32.64 -22.35 35.77
CA MET A 156 -32.15 -21.31 36.72
C MET A 156 -31.92 -21.77 38.15
N LEU A 157 -30.66 -22.17 38.39
CA LEU A 157 -29.74 -21.64 39.43
C LEU A 157 -30.02 -21.92 40.93
N VAL A 158 -28.88 -21.96 41.65
CA VAL A 158 -28.68 -21.96 43.12
C VAL A 158 -28.83 -23.32 43.84
N LEU A 159 -27.71 -23.91 44.27
CA LEU A 159 -27.33 -23.91 45.69
C LEU A 159 -25.85 -24.26 45.92
N VAL A 160 -25.31 -23.67 46.98
CA VAL A 160 -23.89 -23.48 47.30
C VAL A 160 -23.53 -24.23 48.59
N LEU A 161 -22.27 -24.68 48.70
CA LEU A 161 -21.55 -25.16 49.91
C LEU A 161 -21.98 -26.48 50.58
N THR A 162 -20.99 -27.36 50.81
CA THR A 162 -20.53 -27.70 52.16
C THR A 162 -19.10 -28.26 52.16
N SER A 163 -18.33 -27.86 53.18
CA SER A 163 -16.96 -28.31 53.50
C SER A 163 -16.99 -29.63 54.29
N SER A 164 -15.91 -30.43 54.43
CA SER A 164 -14.75 -30.06 55.27
C SER A 164 -13.57 -31.05 55.22
N LEU A 165 -12.38 -30.47 55.03
CA LEU A 165 -11.11 -30.69 55.73
C LEU A 165 -10.90 -31.94 56.63
N LEU A 166 -9.77 -32.63 56.43
CA LEU A 166 -9.01 -33.28 57.52
C LEU A 166 -7.51 -33.28 57.18
N VAL A 167 -6.69 -32.78 58.12
CA VAL A 167 -5.23 -32.79 58.12
C VAL A 167 -4.80 -33.54 59.38
N VAL A 168 -3.73 -34.34 59.35
CA VAL A 168 -2.70 -34.45 60.42
C VAL A 168 -1.60 -35.48 60.07
N THR A 169 -0.37 -34.95 60.01
CA THR A 169 0.97 -35.55 60.27
C THR A 169 1.40 -36.92 59.72
N GLY A 170 2.65 -36.96 59.20
CA GLY A 170 3.66 -37.81 59.86
C GLY A 170 4.76 -38.43 59.00
N THR A 171 6.01 -37.99 59.23
CA THR A 171 7.29 -38.68 58.95
C THR A 171 7.80 -38.77 57.50
N TRP A 172 9.13 -38.71 57.34
CA TRP A 172 9.85 -38.58 56.07
C TRP A 172 11.12 -39.44 56.06
N SER A 173 11.49 -39.97 54.88
CA SER A 173 12.80 -40.52 54.49
C SER A 173 13.16 -41.95 55.00
N PRO A 174 14.15 -42.66 54.39
CA PRO A 174 14.69 -42.56 53.00
C PRO A 174 14.97 -43.93 52.32
N GLN A 175 15.69 -43.91 51.17
CA GLN A 175 16.46 -45.01 50.51
C GLN A 175 15.64 -45.98 49.62
N ASP A 176 16.05 -46.41 48.40
CA ASP A 176 17.22 -46.21 47.52
C ASP A 176 16.74 -46.24 46.02
N GLY A 177 17.45 -45.89 44.95
CA GLY A 177 18.83 -45.42 44.78
C GLY A 177 19.60 -46.17 43.66
N ILE A 178 19.79 -45.58 42.47
CA ILE A 178 20.82 -46.00 41.48
C ILE A 178 21.36 -44.79 40.70
N PHE A 179 22.60 -44.37 40.95
CA PHE A 179 23.56 -43.90 39.95
C PHE A 179 24.98 -43.95 40.55
N GLY A 180 25.85 -44.81 40.01
CA GLY A 180 27.18 -45.06 40.56
C GLY A 180 28.25 -44.15 39.98
N PHE A 181 28.93 -43.38 40.83
CA PHE A 181 30.16 -42.66 40.48
C PHE A 181 31.42 -43.49 40.79
N LYS A 182 32.40 -43.50 39.86
CA LYS A 182 33.75 -44.02 40.11
C LYS A 182 34.57 -43.01 40.93
N LYS A 183 35.39 -43.52 41.85
CA LYS A 183 36.38 -42.73 42.63
C LYS A 183 37.51 -42.17 41.74
N PRO A 184 38.08 -40.99 42.07
CA PRO A 184 39.34 -40.51 41.52
C PRO A 184 40.56 -41.05 42.28
N SER A 185 41.72 -41.06 41.62
CA SER A 185 43.05 -41.24 42.21
C SER A 185 43.82 -39.92 42.30
N LYS A 186 44.90 -39.92 43.08
CA LYS A 186 45.64 -38.76 43.59
C LYS A 186 46.38 -37.87 42.58
N ASP A 187 46.52 -36.61 43.01
CA ASP A 187 47.65 -35.68 42.88
C ASP A 187 48.29 -35.42 41.50
N GLN A 188 48.06 -34.21 40.99
CA GLN A 188 49.15 -33.25 40.74
C GLN A 188 48.63 -31.80 40.88
N GLY A 189 49.48 -30.89 41.35
CA GLY A 189 49.07 -29.56 41.82
C GLY A 189 48.83 -28.55 40.70
N VAL A 190 47.82 -27.71 40.89
CA VAL A 190 47.54 -26.50 40.08
C VAL A 190 47.39 -25.31 41.03
N THR A 191 48.12 -24.23 40.76
CA THR A 191 48.21 -23.01 41.59
C THR A 191 46.97 -22.14 41.51
N GLU A 192 46.74 -21.31 42.54
CA GLU A 192 45.49 -20.53 42.71
C GLU A 192 45.21 -19.52 41.58
N ASP A 193 46.23 -18.99 40.89
CA ASP A 193 46.06 -18.09 39.74
C ASP A 193 45.20 -18.70 38.62
N GLN A 194 45.27 -20.01 38.40
CA GLN A 194 44.49 -20.67 37.34
C GLN A 194 43.00 -20.82 37.71
N LYS A 195 42.61 -20.67 38.99
CA LYS A 195 41.19 -20.71 39.39
C LYS A 195 40.50 -19.37 39.24
N GLN A 196 41.21 -18.25 39.42
CA GLN A 196 40.63 -16.92 39.21
C GLN A 196 40.35 -16.63 37.72
N GLY A 197 41.23 -17.08 36.81
CA GLY A 197 41.02 -16.92 35.36
C GLY A 197 39.75 -17.61 34.83
N VAL A 198 39.43 -18.82 35.32
CA VAL A 198 38.23 -19.56 34.87
C VAL A 198 36.94 -18.93 35.43
N TYR A 199 36.96 -18.43 36.67
CA TYR A 199 35.80 -17.71 37.24
C TYR A 199 35.53 -16.38 36.53
N GLN A 200 36.59 -15.64 36.15
CA GLN A 200 36.43 -14.42 35.34
C GLN A 200 35.97 -14.72 33.91
N GLN A 201 36.44 -15.80 33.27
CA GLN A 201 35.94 -16.19 31.94
C GLN A 201 34.48 -16.65 31.95
N GLN A 202 34.03 -17.35 33.00
CA GLN A 202 32.61 -17.74 33.12
C GLN A 202 31.71 -16.53 33.41
N GLN A 203 32.15 -15.55 34.21
CA GLN A 203 31.41 -14.30 34.39
C GLN A 203 31.41 -13.41 33.13
N GLN A 204 32.50 -13.36 32.37
CA GLN A 204 32.53 -12.67 31.07
C GLN A 204 31.69 -13.36 29.98
N GLN A 205 31.45 -14.67 30.07
CA GLN A 205 30.52 -15.38 29.18
C GLN A 205 29.05 -15.24 29.60
N GLN A 206 28.75 -15.02 30.88
CA GLN A 206 27.39 -14.69 31.36
C GLN A 206 27.02 -13.20 31.28
N HIS A 207 27.96 -12.33 30.89
CA HIS A 207 27.72 -10.90 30.60
C HIS A 207 28.19 -10.51 29.18
N LYS A 208 28.02 -11.42 28.21
CA LYS A 208 27.69 -10.97 26.86
C LYS A 208 26.20 -10.70 26.82
N GLU A 209 25.83 -9.41 26.85
CA GLU A 209 24.52 -8.98 26.40
C GLU A 209 24.36 -9.44 24.94
N THR A 210 23.59 -10.51 24.75
CA THR A 210 23.17 -10.91 23.41
C THR A 210 22.23 -9.83 22.90
N THR A 211 22.72 -8.97 22.02
CA THR A 211 21.88 -8.05 21.26
C THR A 211 20.67 -8.83 20.73
N PRO A 212 19.43 -8.41 21.03
CA PRO A 212 18.24 -9.16 20.66
C PRO A 212 18.25 -9.49 19.17
N SER A 213 17.84 -10.70 18.79
CA SER A 213 17.76 -11.00 17.36
C SER A 213 16.61 -10.19 16.75
N ARG A 214 16.73 -9.84 15.46
CA ARG A 214 15.64 -9.20 14.69
C ARG A 214 14.29 -9.91 14.90
N PHE A 215 14.29 -11.24 14.98
CA PHE A 215 13.07 -12.01 15.22
C PHE A 215 12.47 -11.67 16.59
N ASP A 216 13.27 -11.67 17.66
CA ASP A 216 12.83 -11.35 19.01
C ASP A 216 12.34 -9.91 19.12
N GLU A 217 13.06 -8.95 18.52
CA GLU A 217 12.62 -7.55 18.47
C GLU A 217 11.29 -7.40 17.73
N SER A 218 11.12 -8.07 16.58
CA SER A 218 9.88 -8.02 15.80
C SER A 218 8.68 -8.57 16.58
N GLN A 219 8.84 -9.72 17.26
CA GLN A 219 7.78 -10.32 18.08
C GLN A 219 7.46 -9.46 19.30
N ALA A 220 8.47 -8.92 19.97
CA ALA A 220 8.30 -8.03 21.11
C ALA A 220 7.56 -6.74 20.71
N LEU A 221 7.87 -6.16 19.54
CA LEU A 221 7.17 -4.97 19.05
C LEU A 221 5.74 -5.28 18.60
N MET A 222 5.50 -6.38 17.87
CA MET A 222 4.14 -6.85 17.53
C MET A 222 3.26 -6.96 18.78
N ALA A 223 3.78 -7.60 19.84
CA ALA A 223 3.05 -7.75 21.10
C ALA A 223 2.72 -6.41 21.76
N LYS A 224 3.62 -5.41 21.71
CA LYS A 224 3.38 -4.06 22.24
C LYS A 224 2.31 -3.33 21.46
N LEU A 225 2.39 -3.31 20.12
CA LEU A 225 1.41 -2.62 19.28
C LEU A 225 -0.01 -3.21 19.41
N VAL A 226 -0.13 -4.54 19.55
CA VAL A 226 -1.42 -5.22 19.78
C VAL A 226 -2.02 -4.88 21.16
N ASN A 227 -1.19 -4.59 22.17
CA ASN A 227 -1.63 -4.21 23.52
C ASN A 227 -1.65 -2.69 23.76
N ALA A 228 -1.35 -1.88 22.74
CA ALA A 228 -1.37 -0.43 22.85
C ALA A 228 -2.80 0.08 23.06
N LYS A 229 -2.95 1.09 23.92
CA LYS A 229 -4.24 1.71 24.25
C LYS A 229 -4.35 3.07 23.59
N ARG A 230 -5.55 3.43 23.12
CA ARG A 230 -5.84 4.79 22.63
C ARG A 230 -5.64 5.78 23.77
N VAL A 231 -4.77 6.78 23.58
CA VAL A 231 -4.43 7.81 24.60
C VAL A 231 -4.93 9.20 24.25
N THR A 232 -5.45 9.41 23.05
CA THR A 232 -6.11 10.67 22.64
C THR A 232 -7.60 10.42 22.40
N THR A 233 -8.46 11.31 22.89
CA THR A 233 -9.93 11.14 22.85
C THR A 233 -10.66 12.22 22.07
N ASP A 234 -9.93 13.22 21.57
CA ASP A 234 -10.51 14.42 20.96
C ASP A 234 -11.16 14.11 19.60
N ALA A 235 -12.01 15.02 19.15
CA ALA A 235 -12.62 14.99 17.81
C ALA A 235 -11.76 15.69 16.74
N GLU A 236 -10.60 16.23 17.14
CA GLU A 236 -9.63 16.87 16.25
C GLU A 236 -8.69 15.83 15.63
N ILE A 237 -8.02 16.20 14.54
CA ILE A 237 -7.00 15.34 13.93
C ILE A 237 -5.66 15.68 14.58
N GLU A 238 -5.10 14.72 15.33
CA GLU A 238 -3.73 14.79 15.82
C GLU A 238 -2.76 14.60 14.64
N VAL A 239 -1.63 15.31 14.63
CA VAL A 239 -0.61 15.24 13.57
C VAL A 239 0.79 15.39 14.15
N HIS A 240 1.76 14.78 13.47
CA HIS A 240 3.17 14.72 13.86
C HIS A 240 3.37 14.29 15.33
N PRO A 241 2.84 13.13 15.75
CA PRO A 241 3.13 12.60 17.07
C PRO A 241 4.60 12.17 17.15
N GLU A 242 5.26 12.51 18.25
CA GLU A 242 6.65 12.14 18.54
C GLU A 242 6.79 11.74 20.01
N LEU A 243 7.57 10.71 20.27
CA LEU A 243 7.86 10.21 21.62
C LEU A 243 9.22 10.74 22.07
N SER A 244 9.34 11.18 23.33
CA SER A 244 10.64 11.57 23.88
C SER A 244 11.58 10.37 24.01
N LEU A 245 12.90 10.57 23.90
CA LEU A 245 13.88 9.46 23.87
C LEU A 245 13.84 8.53 25.10
N ASN A 246 13.45 9.06 26.27
CA ASN A 246 13.22 8.30 27.51
C ASN A 246 11.83 7.64 27.57
N GLY A 247 10.90 8.01 26.70
CA GLY A 247 9.52 7.55 26.67
C GLY A 247 8.64 8.12 27.77
N ASP A 248 9.05 9.19 28.47
CA ASP A 248 8.23 9.83 29.51
C ASP A 248 7.13 10.73 28.93
N TYR A 249 7.34 11.33 27.75
CA TYR A 249 6.40 12.25 27.13
C TYR A 249 6.08 11.88 25.68
N LEU A 250 4.81 12.05 25.31
CA LEU A 250 4.31 12.04 23.94
C LEU A 250 3.95 13.48 23.56
N THR A 251 4.52 14.00 22.48
CA THR A 251 4.14 15.29 21.89
C THR A 251 3.33 15.07 20.62
N TYR A 252 2.29 15.87 20.39
CA TYR A 252 1.54 15.89 19.13
C TYR A 252 0.91 17.27 18.91
N SER A 253 0.60 17.60 17.66
CA SER A 253 -0.16 18.80 17.34
C SER A 253 -1.61 18.46 17.05
N THR A 254 -2.58 19.23 17.55
CA THR A 254 -3.99 19.07 17.18
C THR A 254 -4.39 20.06 16.10
N LEU A 255 -5.23 19.62 15.17
CA LEU A 255 -5.82 20.47 14.14
C LEU A 255 -7.24 20.90 14.56
N ASN A 256 -7.35 22.05 15.22
CA ASN A 256 -8.65 22.62 15.56
C ASN A 256 -9.28 23.29 14.33
N GLN A 257 -10.42 22.78 13.87
CA GLN A 257 -11.21 23.38 12.78
C GLN A 257 -12.27 24.32 13.35
N GLU A 258 -11.90 25.57 13.65
CA GLU A 258 -12.90 26.57 14.02
C GLU A 258 -13.82 26.95 12.84
N LYS A 259 -15.05 27.35 13.17
CA LYS A 259 -15.97 27.98 12.22
C LYS A 259 -15.29 29.20 11.59
N GLN A 260 -15.34 29.32 10.26
CA GLN A 260 -14.59 30.27 9.40
C GLN A 260 -13.22 29.76 8.90
N GLY A 261 -12.83 28.51 9.13
CA GLY A 261 -11.76 27.86 8.36
C GLY A 261 -10.33 28.29 8.70
N LYS A 262 -10.13 28.87 9.88
CA LYS A 262 -8.80 29.06 10.46
C LYS A 262 -8.43 27.82 11.26
N ALA A 263 -7.48 27.05 10.74
CA ALA A 263 -6.89 25.93 11.46
C ALA A 263 -5.95 26.46 12.54
N PHE A 264 -6.13 26.06 13.79
CA PHE A 264 -5.13 26.30 14.84
C PHE A 264 -4.34 25.02 15.10
N TYR A 265 -3.03 25.19 15.35
CA TYR A 265 -2.14 24.11 15.79
C TYR A 265 -1.51 24.53 17.11
N GLY A 266 -2.03 23.98 18.20
CA GLY A 266 -1.30 23.88 19.46
C GLY A 266 -0.43 22.64 19.46
N VAL A 267 0.59 22.62 20.32
CA VAL A 267 1.35 21.41 20.64
C VAL A 267 0.89 20.92 21.99
N THR A 268 0.33 19.72 22.05
CA THR A 268 0.06 19.02 23.30
C THR A 268 1.29 18.22 23.70
N ILE A 269 1.67 18.35 24.98
CA ILE A 269 2.62 17.47 25.67
C ILE A 269 1.78 16.60 26.60
N GLN A 270 1.85 15.29 26.46
CA GLN A 270 1.19 14.32 27.33
C GLN A 270 2.23 13.50 28.08
N ASP A 271 2.11 13.45 29.40
CA ASP A 271 2.85 12.51 30.24
C ASP A 271 2.30 11.09 30.03
N THR A 272 3.20 10.17 29.70
CA THR A 272 2.86 8.79 29.29
C THR A 272 2.37 7.89 30.41
N ARG A 273 2.66 8.21 31.69
CA ARG A 273 2.26 7.41 32.85
C ARG A 273 1.05 7.96 33.59
N THR A 274 0.98 9.28 33.70
CA THR A 274 -0.07 9.99 34.47
C THR A 274 -1.19 10.52 33.58
N GLU A 275 -1.04 10.42 32.26
CA GLU A 275 -1.95 10.96 31.23
C GLU A 275 -2.17 12.48 31.34
N GLN A 276 -1.39 13.19 32.17
CA GLN A 276 -1.49 14.64 32.31
C GLN A 276 -1.03 15.34 31.03
N GLN A 277 -1.88 16.24 30.54
CA GLN A 277 -1.64 17.02 29.34
C GLN A 277 -1.32 18.48 29.67
N SER A 278 -0.42 19.09 28.90
CA SER A 278 -0.27 20.54 28.86
C SER A 278 -0.10 21.01 27.42
N VAL A 279 -0.76 22.10 27.05
CA VAL A 279 -0.74 22.63 25.68
C VAL A 279 0.17 23.86 25.59
N ILE A 280 0.95 23.95 24.52
CA ILE A 280 1.69 25.15 24.11
C ILE A 280 1.00 25.73 22.88
N THR A 281 0.60 27.00 22.96
CA THR A 281 0.05 27.77 21.84
C THR A 281 0.83 29.07 21.68
N LYS A 282 0.74 29.69 20.50
CA LYS A 282 1.34 31.00 20.21
C LYS A 282 0.32 31.82 19.43
N SER A 283 0.04 33.04 19.91
CA SER A 283 -1.13 33.82 19.49
C SER A 283 -1.24 34.12 17.99
N ASN A 284 -0.10 34.22 17.30
CA ASN A 284 -0.02 34.63 15.89
C ASN A 284 0.65 33.58 14.98
N SER A 285 0.88 32.34 15.44
CA SER A 285 1.57 31.31 14.64
C SER A 285 1.21 29.90 15.08
N HIS A 286 1.19 28.97 14.13
CA HIS A 286 0.91 27.55 14.33
C HIS A 286 2.16 26.81 14.80
N LEU A 287 2.03 25.89 15.76
CA LEU A 287 3.13 25.07 16.26
C LEU A 287 2.97 23.60 15.84
N VAL A 288 3.96 23.05 15.11
CA VAL A 288 3.94 21.68 14.58
C VAL A 288 5.26 20.94 14.74
N SER A 289 5.27 19.61 14.57
CA SER A 289 6.48 18.77 14.56
C SER A 289 7.33 18.96 15.83
N ALA A 290 6.67 18.94 17.00
CA ALA A 290 7.33 19.21 18.27
C ALA A 290 7.93 17.96 18.90
N MET A 291 9.09 18.12 19.54
CA MET A 291 9.84 17.05 20.20
C MET A 291 10.53 17.55 21.47
N ILE A 292 10.35 16.84 22.57
CA ILE A 292 11.05 17.09 23.84
C ILE A 292 12.48 16.54 23.74
N GLY A 293 13.45 17.37 24.13
CA GLY A 293 14.87 17.05 24.10
C GLY A 293 15.29 16.07 25.20
N PRO A 294 16.52 15.51 25.10
CA PRO A 294 17.01 14.48 26.02
C PRO A 294 17.02 14.90 27.50
N ASN A 295 17.04 16.21 27.76
CA ASN A 295 17.06 16.78 29.11
C ASN A 295 15.67 16.93 29.77
N GLY A 296 14.58 16.65 29.05
CA GLY A 296 13.19 16.77 29.53
C GLY A 296 12.71 18.20 29.82
N LYS A 297 13.52 19.22 29.54
CA LYS A 297 13.23 20.65 29.84
C LYS A 297 13.09 21.50 28.60
N ASP A 298 13.79 21.13 27.54
CA ASP A 298 13.76 21.81 26.25
C ASP A 298 12.79 21.11 25.30
N LEU A 299 12.02 21.88 24.54
CA LEU A 299 11.17 21.41 23.45
C LEU A 299 11.54 22.17 22.18
N LEU A 300 11.78 21.46 21.08
CA LEU A 300 11.82 22.05 19.75
C LEU A 300 10.43 21.96 19.13
N ALA A 301 10.06 22.97 18.35
CA ALA A 301 8.87 22.96 17.50
C ALA A 301 9.10 23.80 16.25
N VAL A 302 8.28 23.58 15.23
CA VAL A 302 8.19 24.42 14.04
C VAL A 302 7.10 25.46 14.25
N SER A 303 7.46 26.74 14.15
CA SER A 303 6.54 27.89 14.18
C SER A 303 6.26 28.36 12.77
N LEU A 304 5.04 28.07 12.27
CA LEU A 304 4.53 28.53 10.98
C LEU A 304 3.72 29.82 11.16
N THR A 305 4.15 30.91 10.53
CA THR A 305 3.41 32.19 10.57
C THR A 305 2.77 32.45 9.20
N PRO A 306 1.45 32.69 9.11
CA PRO A 306 0.79 33.00 7.84
C PRO A 306 1.35 34.29 7.22
N ASN A 307 1.72 34.26 5.93
CA ASN A 307 2.14 35.48 5.23
C ASN A 307 0.93 36.32 4.80
N ILE A 308 1.12 37.64 4.75
CA ILE A 308 0.06 38.63 4.46
C ILE A 308 -0.50 38.50 3.02
N THR A 309 0.19 37.81 2.12
CA THR A 309 -0.06 37.81 0.67
C THR A 309 -0.52 36.48 0.07
N GLY A 310 -0.67 35.39 0.82
CA GLY A 310 -1.08 34.12 0.24
C GLY A 310 -1.02 32.88 1.16
N SER A 311 -1.02 31.69 0.54
CA SER A 311 -0.98 30.38 1.21
C SER A 311 0.37 29.99 1.81
N ASP A 312 1.41 30.77 1.52
CA ASP A 312 2.77 30.47 1.98
C ASP A 312 2.95 30.89 3.44
N HIS A 313 3.58 30.03 4.22
CA HIS A 313 3.86 30.28 5.64
C HIS A 313 5.36 30.48 5.81
N SER A 314 5.77 31.45 6.63
CA SER A 314 7.17 31.51 7.07
C SER A 314 7.41 30.42 8.12
N CYS A 315 8.38 29.54 7.86
CA CYS A 315 8.77 28.44 8.72
C CYS A 315 9.99 28.82 9.55
N SER A 316 9.90 28.66 10.87
CA SER A 316 11.01 28.85 11.79
C SER A 316 11.09 27.74 12.83
N VAL A 317 12.28 27.25 13.12
CA VAL A 317 12.53 26.34 14.25
C VAL A 317 12.65 27.18 15.51
N VAL A 318 11.81 26.85 16.49
CA VAL A 318 11.76 27.52 17.79
C VAL A 318 12.05 26.54 18.91
N LYS A 319 12.82 26.98 19.90
CA LYS A 319 13.11 26.28 21.15
C LYS A 319 12.26 26.89 22.26
N PHE A 320 11.55 26.05 23.00
CA PHE A 320 10.82 26.42 24.21
C PHE A 320 11.48 25.77 25.43
N ASP A 321 11.60 26.53 26.52
CA ASP A 321 11.80 25.97 27.85
C ASP A 321 10.41 25.59 28.41
N VAL A 322 10.21 24.31 28.73
CA VAL A 322 8.92 23.72 29.11
C VAL A 322 8.41 24.25 30.46
N VAL A 323 9.33 24.67 31.34
CA VAL A 323 9.04 25.14 32.71
C VAL A 323 8.66 26.62 32.72
N THR A 324 9.49 27.46 32.11
CA THR A 324 9.34 28.93 32.06
C THR A 324 8.43 29.39 30.93
N ARG A 325 8.14 28.52 29.95
CA ARG A 325 7.39 28.81 28.71
C ARG A 325 8.02 29.90 27.84
N VAL A 326 9.29 30.24 28.07
CA VAL A 326 10.07 31.17 27.24
C VAL A 326 10.41 30.50 25.91
N SER A 327 10.30 31.25 24.81
CA SER A 327 10.56 30.76 23.45
C SER A 327 11.64 31.58 22.74
N GLN A 328 12.52 30.90 22.02
CA GLN A 328 13.60 31.48 21.22
C GLN A 328 13.54 30.93 19.78
N SER A 329 13.65 31.81 18.77
CA SER A 329 13.84 31.38 17.38
C SER A 329 15.30 31.03 17.11
N LEU A 330 15.56 29.92 16.41
CA LEU A 330 16.90 29.42 16.15
C LEU A 330 17.33 29.51 14.67
N THR A 331 16.44 29.13 13.75
CA THR A 331 16.70 29.12 12.30
C THR A 331 15.41 29.09 11.48
N GLU A 332 15.50 29.46 10.20
CA GLU A 332 14.49 29.16 9.18
C GLU A 332 14.49 27.65 8.84
N CYS A 333 13.36 27.18 8.32
CA CYS A 333 13.12 25.80 7.86
C CYS A 333 12.25 25.78 6.60
N ASP A 334 12.00 24.58 6.08
CA ASP A 334 10.94 24.31 5.10
C ASP A 334 10.07 23.14 5.57
N LEU A 335 8.79 23.11 5.20
CA LEU A 335 7.87 22.02 5.53
C LEU A 335 7.30 21.42 4.23
N PRO A 336 8.00 20.48 3.58
CA PRO A 336 7.63 19.98 2.25
C PRO A 336 6.34 19.15 2.24
N ASP A 337 5.99 18.53 3.37
CA ASP A 337 4.81 17.66 3.51
C ASP A 337 4.32 17.55 4.97
N ARG A 338 3.56 16.49 5.26
CA ARG A 338 3.04 16.16 6.61
C ARG A 338 3.97 15.22 7.41
N SER A 339 5.28 15.24 7.14
CA SER A 339 6.25 14.52 7.97
C SER A 339 6.72 15.44 9.10
N ALA A 340 7.10 14.88 10.26
CA ALA A 340 7.94 15.62 11.18
C ALA A 340 9.26 15.98 10.49
N ILE A 341 9.80 17.16 10.80
CA ILE A 341 11.03 17.68 10.16
C ILE A 341 12.17 17.93 11.16
N LEU A 342 11.94 17.73 12.47
CA LEU A 342 12.90 17.99 13.53
C LEU A 342 13.30 16.70 14.23
N GLU A 343 14.56 16.61 14.64
CA GLU A 343 15.07 15.51 15.45
C GLU A 343 16.20 16.00 16.36
N TRP A 344 16.14 15.65 17.65
CA TRP A 344 17.23 15.91 18.59
C TRP A 344 18.39 14.93 18.42
N HIS A 345 19.62 15.43 18.44
CA HIS A 345 20.78 14.55 18.67
C HIS A 345 20.71 13.96 20.09
N PRO A 346 21.07 12.67 20.32
CA PRO A 346 21.00 12.06 21.65
C PRO A 346 21.74 12.82 22.78
N SER A 347 22.79 13.60 22.46
CA SER A 347 23.48 14.46 23.45
C SER A 347 22.70 15.72 23.87
N GLY A 348 21.69 16.14 23.10
CA GLY A 348 20.89 17.34 23.36
C GLY A 348 21.56 18.67 22.95
N GLU A 349 22.75 18.64 22.37
CA GLU A 349 23.51 19.84 21.98
C GLU A 349 23.29 20.28 20.53
N ARG A 350 22.70 19.38 19.72
CA ARG A 350 22.51 19.55 18.27
C ARG A 350 21.14 19.01 17.87
N PHE A 351 20.61 19.46 16.74
CA PHE A 351 19.39 18.90 16.15
C PHE A 351 19.46 18.89 14.62
N LEU A 352 18.69 18.00 13.99
CA LEU A 352 18.46 18.00 12.55
C LEU A 352 17.16 18.75 12.23
N PHE A 353 17.18 19.43 11.08
CA PHE A 353 16.01 20.07 10.49
C PHE A 353 16.07 19.96 8.95
N VAL A 354 14.99 20.31 8.25
CA VAL A 354 15.00 20.39 6.77
C VAL A 354 14.83 21.83 6.29
N ARG A 355 15.53 22.15 5.21
CA ARG A 355 15.51 23.46 4.55
C ARG A 355 15.98 23.30 3.09
N GLN A 356 15.55 24.19 2.21
CA GLN A 356 16.08 24.29 0.85
C GLN A 356 17.62 24.40 0.87
N SER A 357 18.30 23.66 0.00
CA SER A 357 19.76 23.79 -0.17
C SER A 357 20.13 25.18 -0.71
N GLY A 358 21.28 25.72 -0.29
CA GLY A 358 21.80 26.97 -0.86
C GLY A 358 22.18 26.87 -2.34
N ASN A 359 22.39 25.66 -2.85
CA ASN A 359 22.90 25.40 -4.21
C ASN A 359 21.85 24.85 -5.18
N SER A 360 20.62 24.57 -4.72
CA SER A 360 19.56 23.98 -5.55
C SER A 360 18.16 24.37 -5.05
N LYS A 361 17.11 23.91 -5.73
CA LYS A 361 15.71 24.07 -5.27
C LYS A 361 15.22 22.90 -4.40
N HIS A 362 16.05 21.91 -4.15
CA HIS A 362 15.66 20.75 -3.34
C HIS A 362 15.71 21.08 -1.85
N ILE A 363 14.76 20.53 -1.09
CA ILE A 363 14.78 20.53 0.37
C ILE A 363 15.64 19.35 0.83
N VAL A 364 16.62 19.65 1.69
CA VAL A 364 17.66 18.73 2.17
C VAL A 364 17.76 18.82 3.70
N ILE A 365 18.48 17.89 4.31
CA ILE A 365 18.66 17.84 5.76
C ILE A 365 19.87 18.68 6.17
N TRP A 366 19.68 19.47 7.22
CA TRP A 366 20.66 20.31 7.87
C TRP A 366 20.80 19.93 9.35
N GLU A 367 21.99 20.13 9.91
CA GLU A 367 22.28 20.04 11.33
C GLU A 367 22.53 21.43 11.90
N TYR A 368 21.95 21.74 13.05
CA TYR A 368 22.19 22.96 13.82
C TYR A 368 22.89 22.60 15.14
N ASP A 369 23.98 23.30 15.44
CA ASP A 369 24.72 23.18 16.69
C ASP A 369 24.33 24.32 17.66
N LEU A 370 23.79 23.99 18.85
CA LEU A 370 23.23 24.99 19.76
C LEU A 370 24.28 25.90 20.41
N LEU A 371 25.52 25.43 20.57
CA LEU A 371 26.58 26.16 21.27
C LEU A 371 27.28 27.16 20.33
N SER A 372 27.61 26.71 19.12
CA SER A 372 28.30 27.50 18.10
C SER A 372 27.35 28.22 17.14
N GLN A 373 26.05 27.89 17.17
CA GLN A 373 25.01 28.38 16.24
C GLN A 373 25.30 28.07 14.76
N ARG A 374 26.20 27.11 14.50
CA ARG A 374 26.63 26.72 13.16
C ARG A 374 25.62 25.78 12.52
N GLN A 375 25.30 26.05 11.24
CA GLN A 375 24.48 25.17 10.40
C GLN A 375 25.37 24.39 9.43
N THR A 376 25.09 23.09 9.26
CA THR A 376 25.84 22.20 8.36
C THR A 376 24.87 21.38 7.52
N GLN A 377 24.94 21.48 6.19
CA GLN A 377 24.14 20.61 5.30
C GLN A 377 24.64 19.16 5.42
N ARG A 378 23.75 18.21 5.70
CA ARG A 378 24.08 16.78 5.92
C ARG A 378 23.82 15.90 4.71
N THR A 379 22.76 16.16 3.94
CA THR A 379 22.43 15.44 2.70
C THR A 379 22.61 16.32 1.47
N ASP A 380 22.77 15.72 0.30
CA ASP A 380 22.83 16.44 -0.98
C ASP A 380 21.89 15.82 -2.03
N LEU A 381 21.37 16.70 -2.88
CA LEU A 381 20.49 16.45 -4.02
C LEU A 381 20.92 17.30 -5.26
N SER A 382 22.13 17.85 -5.27
CA SER A 382 22.66 18.69 -6.37
C SER A 382 22.68 18.02 -7.76
N ASN A 383 22.72 16.69 -7.80
CA ASN A 383 22.69 15.88 -9.03
C ASN A 383 21.28 15.35 -9.38
N GLU A 384 20.25 15.67 -8.59
CA GLU A 384 18.89 15.25 -8.86
C GLU A 384 18.26 16.12 -9.96
N VAL A 385 17.47 15.49 -10.85
CA VAL A 385 16.87 16.15 -12.01
C VAL A 385 15.38 16.40 -11.79
N ASP A 386 14.68 15.58 -10.99
CA ASP A 386 13.27 15.82 -10.65
C ASP A 386 13.14 16.84 -9.49
N PRO A 387 12.69 18.09 -9.75
CA PRO A 387 12.57 19.12 -8.72
C PRO A 387 11.50 18.81 -7.65
N LEU A 388 10.71 17.74 -7.81
CA LEU A 388 9.75 17.28 -6.81
C LEU A 388 10.35 16.36 -5.74
N ILE A 389 11.63 15.96 -5.90
CA ILE A 389 12.34 15.14 -4.92
C ILE A 389 12.95 16.00 -3.81
N TYR A 390 12.72 15.59 -2.57
CA TYR A 390 13.27 16.19 -1.36
C TYR A 390 13.60 15.13 -0.30
N ASP A 391 14.35 15.55 0.72
CA ASP A 391 14.57 14.79 1.95
C ASP A 391 13.63 15.29 3.07
N SER A 392 13.01 14.37 3.82
CA SER A 392 12.17 14.66 4.98
C SER A 392 12.34 13.63 6.11
N ARG A 393 11.79 13.93 7.29
CA ARG A 393 11.90 13.12 8.52
C ARG A 393 13.32 12.62 8.82
N PRO A 394 14.28 13.52 9.12
CA PRO A 394 15.56 13.09 9.66
C PRO A 394 15.36 12.35 10.99
N ARG A 395 16.16 11.30 11.24
CA ARG A 395 16.26 10.58 12.52
C ARG A 395 17.72 10.20 12.78
N TYR A 396 18.26 10.50 13.95
CA TYR A 396 19.55 9.93 14.35
C TYR A 396 19.38 8.45 14.70
N SER A 397 20.39 7.63 14.41
CA SER A 397 20.50 6.31 15.03
C SER A 397 20.61 6.45 16.57
N PRO A 398 20.27 5.42 17.36
CA PRO A 398 20.30 5.50 18.83
C PRO A 398 21.67 5.90 19.43
N ASP A 399 22.76 5.61 18.70
CA ASP A 399 24.14 6.01 19.03
C ASP A 399 24.52 7.44 18.60
N GLY A 400 23.72 8.09 17.74
CA GLY A 400 23.99 9.40 17.17
C GLY A 400 24.95 9.44 15.97
N GLU A 401 25.48 8.30 15.51
CA GLU A 401 26.54 8.26 14.48
C GLU A 401 26.01 8.35 13.04
N SER A 402 24.81 7.80 12.79
CA SER A 402 24.17 7.76 11.47
C SER A 402 22.86 8.54 11.43
N ILE A 403 22.42 8.91 10.22
CA ILE A 403 21.14 9.59 9.99
C ILE A 403 20.29 8.73 9.05
N ALA A 404 19.09 8.38 9.47
CA ALA A 404 18.05 7.87 8.58
C ALA A 404 17.12 9.00 8.13
N PHE A 405 16.53 8.87 6.95
CA PHE A 405 15.58 9.83 6.40
C PHE A 405 14.70 9.24 5.28
N LEU A 406 13.62 9.95 4.94
CA LEU A 406 12.83 9.69 3.74
C LEU A 406 13.33 10.56 2.59
N ARG A 407 13.50 9.99 1.40
CA ARG A 407 13.78 10.71 0.15
C ARG A 407 12.78 10.35 -0.92
N GLY A 408 12.27 11.36 -1.64
CA GLY A 408 11.36 11.18 -2.76
C GLY A 408 10.35 12.32 -2.89
N THR A 409 9.18 12.02 -3.41
CA THR A 409 8.07 12.97 -3.61
C THR A 409 7.00 12.83 -2.51
N SER A 410 6.00 13.71 -2.50
CA SER A 410 4.85 13.59 -1.59
C SER A 410 4.14 12.22 -1.67
N SER A 411 4.16 11.57 -2.83
CA SER A 411 3.41 10.33 -3.11
C SER A 411 4.26 9.06 -3.08
N VAL A 412 5.57 9.15 -3.35
CA VAL A 412 6.48 8.00 -3.31
C VAL A 412 7.77 8.41 -2.60
N ARG A 413 8.06 7.74 -1.48
CA ARG A 413 9.26 7.97 -0.66
C ARG A 413 9.92 6.65 -0.31
N ASN A 414 11.24 6.68 -0.20
CA ASN A 414 12.04 5.54 0.21
C ASN A 414 12.90 5.91 1.42
N LEU A 415 13.17 4.92 2.27
CA LEU A 415 14.06 5.07 3.41
C LEU A 415 15.51 5.09 2.92
N TYR A 416 16.29 6.01 3.45
CA TYR A 416 17.73 6.09 3.28
C TYR A 416 18.40 6.09 4.64
N VAL A 417 19.57 5.47 4.73
CA VAL A 417 20.48 5.61 5.87
C VAL A 417 21.79 6.18 5.33
N GLN A 418 22.31 7.18 6.03
CA GLN A 418 23.58 7.80 5.77
C GLN A 418 24.48 7.62 6.99
N SER A 419 25.48 6.77 6.82
CA SER A 419 26.68 6.73 7.66
C SER A 419 27.78 7.52 6.93
N LEU A 420 28.49 8.41 7.64
CA LEU A 420 29.39 9.40 7.04
C LEU A 420 28.66 10.34 6.05
N ASN A 421 29.27 10.64 4.89
CA ASN A 421 28.72 11.52 3.85
C ASN A 421 28.09 10.75 2.67
N LYS A 422 27.73 9.47 2.84
CA LYS A 422 27.16 8.62 1.80
C LYS A 422 25.79 8.08 2.20
N ALA A 423 24.75 8.50 1.50
CA ALA A 423 23.40 7.98 1.67
C ALA A 423 23.17 6.69 0.87
N THR A 424 22.53 5.70 1.49
CA THR A 424 22.19 4.40 0.90
C THR A 424 20.69 4.15 1.04
N ALA A 425 20.02 3.80 -0.05
CA ALA A 425 18.58 3.52 -0.07
C ALA A 425 18.26 2.15 0.55
N ILE A 426 17.62 2.14 1.72
CA ILE A 426 17.19 0.94 2.45
C ILE A 426 15.96 0.28 1.81
N THR A 427 15.06 1.08 1.22
CA THR A 427 13.89 0.58 0.46
C THR A 427 13.91 1.09 -0.98
N ARG A 428 13.31 0.33 -1.91
CA ARG A 428 13.13 0.74 -3.32
C ARG A 428 11.76 0.30 -3.84
N SER A 429 10.70 0.96 -3.38
CA SER A 429 9.31 0.66 -3.77
C SER A 429 8.53 1.92 -4.14
N ASN A 430 7.56 1.78 -5.06
CA ASN A 430 6.56 2.81 -5.34
C ASN A 430 5.41 2.75 -4.33
N SER A 431 5.74 2.92 -3.05
CA SER A 431 4.77 2.96 -1.95
C SER A 431 4.87 4.25 -1.16
N VAL A 432 3.75 4.69 -0.60
CA VAL A 432 3.72 5.80 0.35
C VAL A 432 4.41 5.35 1.63
N LYS A 433 5.23 6.23 2.20
CA LYS A 433 5.80 6.12 3.55
C LYS A 433 5.71 7.50 4.17
N VAL A 434 4.98 7.66 5.27
CA VAL A 434 4.84 8.97 5.95
C VAL A 434 5.89 9.10 7.04
N SER A 435 6.17 8.01 7.74
CA SER A 435 7.02 8.00 8.92
C SER A 435 7.77 6.68 9.10
N PHE A 436 8.81 6.77 9.92
CA PHE A 436 9.62 5.67 10.40
C PHE A 436 10.29 6.05 11.74
N ASP A 437 10.85 5.05 12.42
CA ASP A 437 11.71 5.20 13.58
C ASP A 437 12.79 4.13 13.62
N TRP A 438 13.81 4.32 14.46
CA TRP A 438 14.83 3.30 14.71
C TRP A 438 14.36 2.25 15.72
N MET A 439 14.80 1.01 15.52
CA MET A 439 14.77 0.01 16.60
C MET A 439 15.87 0.34 17.63
N PRO A 440 15.66 0.07 18.93
CA PRO A 440 16.63 0.36 20.00
C PRO A 440 18.05 -0.18 19.75
N SER A 441 18.17 -1.31 19.07
CA SER A 441 19.46 -1.91 18.67
C SER A 441 20.25 -1.14 17.62
N GLY A 442 19.63 -0.18 16.92
CA GLY A 442 20.20 0.51 15.76
C GLY A 442 20.36 -0.38 14.51
N GLN A 443 19.91 -1.65 14.53
CA GLN A 443 20.15 -2.60 13.44
C GLN A 443 19.01 -2.65 12.41
N ALA A 444 17.83 -2.12 12.76
CA ALA A 444 16.63 -2.12 11.94
C ALA A 444 15.84 -0.81 12.06
N LEU A 445 15.01 -0.54 11.06
CA LEU A 445 14.04 0.56 11.04
C LEU A 445 12.62 -0.01 11.07
N VAL A 446 11.74 0.61 11.84
CA VAL A 446 10.28 0.40 11.76
C VAL A 446 9.66 1.55 10.95
N PHE A 447 8.71 1.28 10.06
CA PHE A 447 8.14 2.30 9.17
C PHE A 447 6.71 2.00 8.75
N ASP A 448 5.95 3.03 8.39
CA ASP A 448 4.63 2.85 7.78
C ASP A 448 4.70 2.74 6.27
N SER A 449 3.96 1.79 5.68
CA SER A 449 3.76 1.76 4.24
C SER A 449 2.51 1.01 3.81
N ASN A 450 2.00 1.35 2.62
CA ASN A 450 0.90 0.65 1.94
C ASN A 450 1.37 -0.40 0.93
N ILE A 451 2.64 -0.85 1.00
CA ILE A 451 3.19 -1.86 0.07
C ILE A 451 2.47 -3.21 0.14
N LEU A 452 1.75 -3.49 1.24
CA LEU A 452 0.90 -4.66 1.44
C LEU A 452 -0.61 -4.33 1.29
N GLY A 453 -0.93 -3.28 0.51
CA GLY A 453 -2.27 -2.85 0.15
C GLY A 453 -2.85 -1.84 1.13
N ASP A 454 -3.19 -2.29 2.33
CA ASP A 454 -3.53 -1.39 3.44
C ASP A 454 -2.25 -0.78 4.04
N LYS A 455 -2.35 0.40 4.66
CA LYS A 455 -1.23 0.95 5.43
C LYS A 455 -1.00 0.08 6.67
N GLN A 456 0.25 -0.34 6.87
CA GLN A 456 0.68 -1.19 7.98
C GLN A 456 2.05 -0.74 8.48
N ILE A 457 2.39 -1.16 9.70
CA ILE A 457 3.69 -0.95 10.32
C ILE A 457 4.59 -2.14 9.97
N LEU A 458 5.73 -1.84 9.35
CA LEU A 458 6.67 -2.79 8.77
C LEU A 458 8.06 -2.57 9.37
N MET A 459 8.93 -3.57 9.27
CA MET A 459 10.32 -3.52 9.76
C MET A 459 11.29 -3.99 8.68
N VAL A 460 12.44 -3.33 8.56
CA VAL A 460 13.51 -3.64 7.61
C VAL A 460 14.88 -3.51 8.27
N ASP A 461 15.81 -4.41 7.93
CA ASP A 461 17.18 -4.36 8.44
C ASP A 461 18.01 -3.28 7.74
N VAL A 462 18.90 -2.66 8.51
CA VAL A 462 19.92 -1.73 8.02
C VAL A 462 21.24 -2.47 7.73
N ALA A 463 21.62 -3.42 8.61
CA ALA A 463 22.92 -4.08 8.55
C ALA A 463 23.14 -5.07 7.39
N SER A 464 22.07 -5.55 6.75
CA SER A 464 22.16 -6.57 5.69
C SER A 464 22.49 -5.99 4.29
N GLN A 465 22.60 -4.67 4.15
CA GLN A 465 22.69 -4.00 2.85
C GLN A 465 24.14 -3.84 2.37
N THR A 466 24.72 -4.96 1.93
CA THR A 466 25.94 -4.94 1.10
C THR A 466 25.62 -4.21 -0.21
N GLU A 467 26.54 -3.36 -0.71
CA GLU A 467 26.33 -2.59 -1.93
C GLU A 467 25.83 -3.47 -3.09
N GLY A 468 24.71 -3.08 -3.71
CA GLY A 468 24.07 -3.78 -4.82
C GLY A 468 23.05 -4.87 -4.46
N GLN A 469 22.84 -5.21 -3.19
CA GLN A 469 21.74 -6.10 -2.79
C GLN A 469 20.48 -5.33 -2.38
N VAL A 470 19.53 -5.24 -3.31
CA VAL A 470 18.20 -4.66 -3.07
C VAL A 470 17.38 -5.57 -2.14
N SER A 471 16.76 -4.97 -1.12
CA SER A 471 15.73 -5.63 -0.30
C SER A 471 14.51 -6.02 -1.15
N THR A 472 14.51 -7.27 -1.64
CA THR A 472 13.27 -7.94 -2.06
C THR A 472 12.31 -8.08 -0.87
N SER A 473 11.01 -8.29 -1.12
CA SER A 473 9.96 -8.39 -0.09
C SER A 473 10.31 -9.30 1.10
N SER A 474 11.11 -10.34 0.87
CA SER A 474 11.66 -11.25 1.89
C SER A 474 12.42 -10.57 3.06
N ALA A 475 12.92 -9.35 2.88
CA ALA A 475 13.66 -8.61 3.90
C ALA A 475 12.77 -7.68 4.76
N ILE A 476 11.47 -7.58 4.46
CA ILE A 476 10.51 -6.74 5.19
C ILE A 476 9.62 -7.63 6.08
N THR A 477 9.56 -7.36 7.37
CA THR A 477 8.65 -8.05 8.31
C THR A 477 7.42 -7.18 8.55
N ASN A 478 6.23 -7.77 8.47
CA ASN A 478 5.00 -7.10 8.89
C ASN A 478 4.85 -7.15 10.41
N ILE A 479 4.78 -5.99 11.07
CA ILE A 479 4.66 -5.85 12.54
C ILE A 479 3.20 -5.62 12.96
N GLY A 480 2.27 -5.55 12.00
CA GLY A 480 0.86 -5.29 12.25
C GLY A 480 0.56 -3.79 12.25
N GLY A 481 -0.23 -3.32 13.22
CA GLY A 481 -0.69 -1.92 13.25
C GLY A 481 -1.45 -1.55 11.98
N LYS A 482 -2.57 -2.23 11.70
CA LYS A 482 -3.42 -1.94 10.53
C LYS A 482 -3.92 -0.49 10.61
N ASP A 483 -3.81 0.23 9.48
CA ASP A 483 -4.07 1.69 9.37
C ASP A 483 -3.14 2.55 10.25
N GLY A 484 -2.06 1.95 10.76
CA GLY A 484 -1.02 2.60 11.55
C GLY A 484 -0.02 3.39 10.70
N GLN A 485 0.32 4.57 11.19
CA GLN A 485 1.39 5.45 10.73
C GLN A 485 2.12 6.05 11.94
N PHE A 486 3.24 6.73 11.71
CA PHE A 486 4.08 7.27 12.80
C PHE A 486 4.38 6.23 13.90
N PRO A 487 5.01 5.08 13.55
CA PRO A 487 5.59 4.24 14.59
C PRO A 487 6.63 5.05 15.37
N MET A 488 6.61 4.91 16.69
CA MET A 488 7.53 5.58 17.62
C MET A 488 8.01 4.59 18.67
N ILE A 489 9.31 4.59 18.98
CA ILE A 489 9.89 3.69 19.98
C ILE A 489 10.92 4.48 20.82
N ASN A 490 10.87 4.39 22.15
CA ASN A 490 11.86 5.04 22.99
C ASN A 490 13.21 4.26 23.00
N ASN A 491 14.30 4.88 23.44
CA ASN A 491 15.64 4.28 23.34
C ASN A 491 15.81 2.95 24.12
N SER A 492 14.98 2.67 25.13
CA SER A 492 14.97 1.38 25.84
C SER A 492 14.02 0.35 25.24
N GLY A 493 13.21 0.73 24.25
CA GLY A 493 12.13 -0.08 23.68
C GLY A 493 10.99 -0.41 24.65
N THR A 494 10.96 0.13 25.87
CA THR A 494 9.91 -0.16 26.87
C THR A 494 8.60 0.55 26.57
N VAL A 495 8.65 1.66 25.82
CA VAL A 495 7.50 2.46 25.39
C VAL A 495 7.45 2.46 23.87
N ALA A 496 6.29 2.17 23.30
CA ALA A 496 6.06 2.19 21.87
C ALA A 496 4.70 2.81 21.58
N ALA A 497 4.63 3.64 20.53
CA ALA A 497 3.39 4.26 20.09
C ALA A 497 3.21 4.17 18.58
N TYR A 498 1.98 4.33 18.13
CA TYR A 498 1.67 4.59 16.73
C TYR A 498 0.41 5.44 16.61
N GLN A 499 0.26 6.09 15.46
CA GLN A 499 -0.96 6.80 15.10
C GLN A 499 -1.83 5.96 14.19
N GLU A 500 -3.09 5.75 14.55
CA GLU A 500 -4.09 5.19 13.64
C GLU A 500 -4.74 6.34 12.85
N ALA A 501 -4.48 6.39 11.54
CA ALA A 501 -5.08 7.40 10.67
C ALA A 501 -6.19 6.79 9.81
N ARG A 502 -7.43 6.97 10.26
CA ARG A 502 -8.61 6.53 9.51
C ARG A 502 -9.07 7.66 8.60
N TYR A 503 -9.00 7.40 7.29
CA TYR A 503 -9.63 8.23 6.27
C TYR A 503 -10.88 7.51 5.77
N GLN A 504 -12.04 8.16 5.88
CA GLN A 504 -13.30 7.67 5.31
C GLN A 504 -13.70 8.45 4.06
N ALA A 505 -14.05 7.73 2.99
CA ALA A 505 -14.83 8.27 1.88
C ALA A 505 -15.96 7.29 1.58
N ASN A 506 -17.19 7.79 1.59
CA ASN A 506 -18.41 6.98 1.51
C ASN A 506 -19.26 7.45 0.32
N LEU A 507 -20.04 6.56 -0.28
CA LEU A 507 -20.86 6.92 -1.45
C LEU A 507 -22.24 7.41 -1.02
N TRP A 508 -22.61 8.59 -1.51
CA TRP A 508 -23.90 9.24 -1.27
C TRP A 508 -24.64 9.45 -2.58
N LYS A 509 -25.94 9.17 -2.58
CA LYS A 509 -26.84 9.38 -3.71
C LYS A 509 -27.59 10.70 -3.54
N PHE A 510 -27.70 11.44 -4.63
CA PHE A 510 -28.49 12.67 -4.78
C PHE A 510 -29.56 12.43 -5.86
N ASP A 511 -30.78 12.87 -5.58
CA ASP A 511 -31.87 12.94 -6.56
C ASP A 511 -31.71 14.24 -7.38
N LEU A 512 -31.64 14.11 -8.71
CA LEU A 512 -31.45 15.23 -9.62
C LEU A 512 -32.78 15.88 -10.06
N ALA A 513 -33.89 15.16 -9.94
CA ALA A 513 -35.23 15.62 -10.31
C ALA A 513 -36.00 16.21 -9.11
N GLY A 514 -35.74 15.72 -7.90
CA GLY A 514 -36.35 16.16 -6.65
C GLY A 514 -35.63 17.31 -5.95
N ASP A 515 -35.67 17.31 -4.61
CA ASP A 515 -34.92 18.26 -3.79
C ASP A 515 -33.42 17.93 -3.84
N LYS A 516 -32.70 18.65 -4.70
CA LYS A 516 -31.25 18.63 -4.91
C LYS A 516 -30.39 18.84 -3.64
N THR A 517 -31.01 19.17 -2.50
CA THR A 517 -30.33 19.29 -1.20
C THR A 517 -30.43 18.02 -0.35
N LYS A 518 -31.33 17.10 -0.70
CA LYS A 518 -31.48 15.79 -0.06
C LYS A 518 -30.46 14.81 -0.65
N SER A 519 -29.75 14.12 0.24
CA SER A 519 -28.89 13.00 -0.11
C SER A 519 -28.99 11.89 0.93
N GLU A 520 -28.63 10.67 0.52
CA GLU A 520 -28.64 9.49 1.37
C GLU A 520 -27.34 8.69 1.19
N PRO A 521 -26.76 8.12 2.26
CA PRO A 521 -25.60 7.24 2.14
C PRO A 521 -26.07 5.91 1.53
N ILE A 522 -25.43 5.49 0.44
CA ILE A 522 -25.69 4.20 -0.24
C ILE A 522 -24.56 3.19 -0.03
N VAL A 523 -23.37 3.65 0.36
CA VAL A 523 -22.28 2.80 0.86
C VAL A 523 -21.67 3.49 2.08
N SER A 524 -21.51 2.75 3.17
CA SER A 524 -20.82 3.20 4.38
C SER A 524 -19.78 2.18 4.80
N SER A 525 -18.53 2.63 4.95
CA SER A 525 -17.41 1.85 5.47
C SER A 525 -16.44 2.74 6.26
N LEU A 526 -15.49 2.13 6.97
CA LEU A 526 -14.38 2.82 7.63
C LEU A 526 -13.21 3.13 6.67
N LYS A 527 -13.45 3.05 5.36
CA LYS A 527 -12.45 2.92 4.31
C LYS A 527 -12.77 3.87 3.14
N TYR A 528 -12.05 3.72 2.03
CA TYR A 528 -12.17 4.61 0.88
C TYR A 528 -13.02 3.98 -0.21
N ASP A 529 -14.25 4.48 -0.37
CA ASP A 529 -15.20 4.07 -1.41
C ASP A 529 -15.29 5.17 -2.48
N ASN A 530 -14.78 4.90 -3.68
CA ASN A 530 -14.63 5.88 -4.77
C ASN A 530 -14.74 5.24 -6.18
N PHE A 531 -14.44 6.00 -7.24
CA PHE A 531 -14.65 5.60 -8.64
C PHE A 531 -16.02 4.92 -8.91
N PRO A 532 -17.16 5.55 -8.52
CA PRO A 532 -18.47 5.02 -8.86
C PRO A 532 -18.64 4.93 -10.40
N ALA A 533 -19.40 3.95 -10.87
CA ALA A 533 -19.78 3.76 -12.26
C ALA A 533 -21.12 3.02 -12.36
N PHE A 534 -22.13 3.64 -12.96
CA PHE A 534 -23.46 3.05 -13.15
C PHE A 534 -23.48 2.01 -14.28
N SER A 535 -24.28 0.95 -14.13
CA SER A 535 -24.76 0.12 -15.25
C SER A 535 -25.46 1.01 -16.28
N PRO A 536 -24.99 1.07 -17.54
CA PRO A 536 -25.56 1.97 -18.55
C PRO A 536 -26.89 1.48 -19.13
N VAL A 537 -27.35 0.27 -18.76
CA VAL A 537 -28.54 -0.37 -19.34
C VAL A 537 -29.81 0.02 -18.59
N ASP A 538 -29.75 -0.02 -17.26
CA ASP A 538 -30.92 0.03 -16.38
C ASP A 538 -30.69 0.78 -15.05
N ASN A 539 -29.46 1.27 -14.82
CA ASN A 539 -29.01 1.86 -13.55
C ASN A 539 -29.22 0.96 -12.31
N SER A 540 -29.49 -0.34 -12.46
CA SER A 540 -29.81 -1.24 -11.34
C SER A 540 -28.58 -1.64 -10.53
N GLN A 541 -27.39 -1.53 -11.13
CA GLN A 541 -26.11 -1.84 -10.51
C GLN A 541 -25.19 -0.61 -10.53
N LEU A 542 -24.42 -0.44 -9.45
CA LEU A 542 -23.33 0.50 -9.35
C LEU A 542 -22.05 -0.27 -9.03
N LEU A 543 -21.02 -0.12 -9.86
CA LEU A 543 -19.67 -0.53 -9.51
C LEU A 543 -18.95 0.61 -8.79
N TYR A 544 -18.11 0.26 -7.83
CA TYR A 544 -17.22 1.19 -7.16
C TYR A 544 -15.93 0.49 -6.72
N VAL A 545 -14.94 1.27 -6.35
CA VAL A 545 -13.66 0.80 -5.81
C VAL A 545 -13.71 0.95 -4.30
N SER A 546 -13.28 -0.09 -3.58
CA SER A 546 -13.07 -0.04 -2.12
C SER A 546 -11.76 -0.69 -1.72
N ASN A 547 -11.03 -0.08 -0.79
CA ASN A 547 -9.85 -0.70 -0.17
C ASN A 547 -10.17 -1.43 1.15
N ARG A 548 -11.45 -1.69 1.46
CA ARG A 548 -11.85 -2.36 2.72
C ARG A 548 -11.26 -3.75 2.92
N SER A 549 -10.80 -4.39 1.85
CA SER A 549 -10.16 -5.70 1.83
C SER A 549 -8.62 -5.67 1.71
N GLY A 550 -7.99 -4.51 1.89
CA GLY A 550 -6.53 -4.31 1.83
C GLY A 550 -6.12 -3.53 0.59
N PHE A 551 -5.91 -4.26 -0.52
CA PHE A 551 -5.76 -3.63 -1.83
C PHE A 551 -7.10 -3.07 -2.32
N ALA A 552 -7.05 -2.11 -3.25
CA ALA A 552 -8.25 -1.56 -3.86
C ALA A 552 -8.89 -2.61 -4.77
N ALA A 553 -10.13 -3.00 -4.48
CA ALA A 553 -10.89 -4.03 -5.19
C ALA A 553 -12.19 -3.45 -5.76
N ILE A 554 -12.77 -4.11 -6.75
CA ILE A 554 -14.05 -3.70 -7.35
C ILE A 554 -15.19 -4.32 -6.54
N TYR A 555 -16.08 -3.47 -6.07
CA TYR A 555 -17.32 -3.82 -5.40
C TYR A 555 -18.51 -3.53 -6.30
N GLN A 556 -19.55 -4.34 -6.13
CA GLN A 556 -20.85 -4.16 -6.76
C GLN A 556 -21.86 -3.79 -5.68
N LEU A 557 -22.71 -2.81 -5.97
CA LEU A 557 -23.88 -2.42 -5.19
C LEU A 557 -25.11 -2.61 -6.07
N ASP A 558 -26.08 -3.36 -5.57
CA ASP A 558 -27.40 -3.43 -6.16
C ASP A 558 -28.24 -2.22 -5.68
N MET A 559 -28.68 -1.39 -6.63
CA MET A 559 -29.34 -0.12 -6.34
C MET A 559 -30.78 -0.26 -5.85
N THR A 560 -31.36 -1.47 -5.89
CA THR A 560 -32.74 -1.75 -5.46
C THR A 560 -32.78 -2.28 -4.03
N THR A 561 -31.90 -3.23 -3.72
CA THR A 561 -31.78 -3.88 -2.41
C THR A 561 -30.83 -3.14 -1.46
N GLN A 562 -29.96 -2.28 -1.99
CA GLN A 562 -28.81 -1.67 -1.30
C GLN A 562 -27.79 -2.68 -0.75
N GLU A 563 -27.82 -3.93 -1.20
CA GLU A 563 -26.82 -4.93 -0.86
C GLU A 563 -25.54 -4.71 -1.66
N SER A 564 -24.39 -4.81 -0.99
CA SER A 564 -23.08 -4.66 -1.64
C SER A 564 -22.12 -5.80 -1.31
N GLN A 565 -21.42 -6.28 -2.33
CA GLN A 565 -20.49 -7.40 -2.28
C GLN A 565 -19.19 -7.07 -3.04
N GLU A 566 -18.10 -7.73 -2.69
CA GLU A 566 -16.88 -7.68 -3.50
C GLU A 566 -17.11 -8.47 -4.79
N LEU A 567 -16.92 -7.84 -5.95
CA LEU A 567 -17.09 -8.45 -7.27
C LEU A 567 -15.76 -9.03 -7.78
N LEU A 568 -14.67 -8.27 -7.62
CA LEU A 568 -13.36 -8.65 -8.14
C LEU A 568 -12.22 -8.10 -7.29
N ARG A 569 -11.29 -8.98 -6.95
CA ARG A 569 -9.98 -8.66 -6.39
C ARG A 569 -8.89 -9.35 -7.20
N VAL A 570 -7.77 -8.67 -7.39
CA VAL A 570 -6.51 -9.26 -7.89
C VAL A 570 -5.46 -9.12 -6.78
N PRO A 571 -4.71 -10.18 -6.43
CA PRO A 571 -3.63 -10.09 -5.45
C PRO A 571 -2.61 -8.99 -5.79
N ASP A 572 -2.08 -8.34 -4.76
CA ASP A 572 -1.01 -7.33 -4.83
C ASP A 572 -1.23 -6.18 -5.82
N THR A 573 -2.50 -5.91 -6.16
CA THR A 573 -2.91 -5.00 -7.24
C THR A 573 -4.03 -4.08 -6.78
N HIS A 574 -3.85 -2.76 -6.94
CA HIS A 574 -4.93 -1.78 -6.76
C HIS A 574 -5.74 -1.66 -8.06
N LEU A 575 -6.98 -2.16 -8.04
CA LEU A 575 -7.96 -1.96 -9.10
C LEU A 575 -8.63 -0.59 -8.94
N ILE A 576 -8.67 0.19 -10.03
CA ILE A 576 -9.26 1.53 -10.08
C ILE A 576 -10.06 1.76 -11.36
N ALA A 577 -10.90 2.80 -11.37
CA ALA A 577 -11.61 3.29 -12.54
C ALA A 577 -12.33 2.20 -13.37
N PRO A 578 -13.32 1.48 -12.80
CA PRO A 578 -14.19 0.61 -13.59
C PRO A 578 -14.98 1.45 -14.62
N VAL A 579 -15.09 0.95 -15.84
CA VAL A 579 -15.88 1.54 -16.93
C VAL A 579 -16.66 0.44 -17.63
N PHE A 580 -17.99 0.50 -17.60
CA PHE A 580 -18.85 -0.43 -18.33
C PHE A 580 -18.74 -0.24 -19.85
N SER A 581 -18.87 -1.33 -20.60
CA SER A 581 -19.19 -1.28 -22.03
C SER A 581 -20.60 -0.71 -22.22
N PRO A 582 -20.90 -0.03 -23.33
CA PRO A 582 -22.25 0.52 -23.57
C PRO A 582 -23.40 -0.50 -23.55
N ASP A 583 -23.11 -1.80 -23.72
CA ASP A 583 -24.09 -2.90 -23.59
C ASP A 583 -24.16 -3.51 -22.17
N GLY A 584 -23.40 -2.99 -21.20
CA GLY A 584 -23.34 -3.44 -19.82
C GLY A 584 -22.65 -4.79 -19.59
N LYS A 585 -22.25 -5.52 -20.64
CA LYS A 585 -21.77 -6.91 -20.53
C LYS A 585 -20.33 -7.06 -20.06
N ARG A 586 -19.52 -6.01 -20.21
CA ARG A 586 -18.09 -6.01 -19.88
C ARG A 586 -17.70 -4.76 -19.11
N VAL A 587 -16.60 -4.85 -18.38
CA VAL A 587 -16.05 -3.75 -17.59
C VAL A 587 -14.56 -3.67 -17.87
N LEU A 588 -14.08 -2.50 -18.33
CA LEU A 588 -12.66 -2.19 -18.31
C LEU A 588 -12.29 -1.74 -16.90
N ILE A 589 -11.18 -2.27 -16.38
CA ILE A 589 -10.69 -1.97 -15.04
C ILE A 589 -9.21 -1.64 -15.17
N SER A 590 -8.78 -0.51 -14.63
CA SER A 590 -7.36 -0.15 -14.61
C SER A 590 -6.70 -0.71 -13.36
N ALA A 591 -5.45 -1.14 -13.49
CA ALA A 591 -4.68 -1.78 -12.42
C ALA A 591 -3.38 -1.01 -12.15
N ILE A 592 -3.06 -0.82 -10.88
CA ILE A 592 -1.81 -0.26 -10.40
C ILE A 592 -1.15 -1.28 -9.47
N THR A 593 0.10 -1.62 -9.76
CA THR A 593 0.96 -2.44 -8.87
C THR A 593 2.11 -1.60 -8.33
N ALA A 594 3.02 -2.22 -7.58
CA ALA A 594 4.24 -1.55 -7.11
C ALA A 594 5.21 -1.11 -8.24
N TYR A 595 5.05 -1.61 -9.48
CA TYR A 595 5.98 -1.34 -10.58
C TYR A 595 5.30 -0.99 -11.91
N ASP A 596 4.11 -1.56 -12.17
CA ASP A 596 3.43 -1.48 -13.46
C ASP A 596 1.99 -0.96 -13.39
N PHE A 597 1.60 -0.34 -14.50
CA PHE A 597 0.23 0.02 -14.85
C PHE A 597 -0.25 -0.87 -16.00
N TYR A 598 -1.42 -1.47 -15.89
CA TYR A 598 -2.06 -2.20 -17.00
C TYR A 598 -3.57 -2.20 -16.80
N CYS A 599 -4.30 -2.89 -17.68
CA CYS A 599 -5.75 -2.96 -17.61
C CYS A 599 -6.27 -4.38 -17.78
N TYR A 600 -7.45 -4.62 -17.21
CA TYR A 600 -8.24 -5.82 -17.39
C TYR A 600 -9.52 -5.52 -18.16
N GLU A 601 -10.01 -6.50 -18.91
CA GLU A 601 -11.42 -6.59 -19.32
C GLU A 601 -12.08 -7.73 -18.52
N PHE A 602 -13.14 -7.41 -17.79
CA PHE A 602 -13.96 -8.35 -17.02
C PHE A 602 -15.30 -8.55 -17.74
N GLU A 603 -15.75 -9.80 -17.90
CA GLU A 603 -17.05 -10.13 -18.50
C GLU A 603 -18.04 -10.51 -17.38
N VAL A 604 -19.20 -9.84 -17.36
CA VAL A 604 -20.07 -9.76 -16.19
C VAL A 604 -20.85 -11.07 -15.94
N ALA A 605 -21.23 -11.79 -17.00
CA ALA A 605 -22.09 -12.98 -16.87
C ALA A 605 -21.31 -14.25 -16.49
N SER A 606 -20.16 -14.47 -17.14
CA SER A 606 -19.23 -15.57 -16.88
C SER A 606 -18.28 -15.30 -15.71
N ARG A 607 -18.17 -14.03 -15.27
CA ARG A 607 -17.18 -13.54 -14.30
C ARG A 607 -15.73 -13.81 -14.71
N SER A 608 -15.45 -13.91 -16.02
CA SER A 608 -14.10 -14.10 -16.53
C SER A 608 -13.32 -12.79 -16.56
N LEU A 609 -12.02 -12.87 -16.25
CA LEU A 609 -11.10 -11.73 -16.23
C LEU A 609 -9.95 -11.97 -17.22
N VAL A 610 -9.69 -11.01 -18.10
CA VAL A 610 -8.59 -11.04 -19.06
C VAL A 610 -7.68 -9.84 -18.87
N ARG A 611 -6.37 -10.06 -18.60
CA ARG A 611 -5.36 -8.99 -18.63
C ARG A 611 -5.15 -8.57 -20.09
N LEU A 612 -5.28 -7.29 -20.38
CA LEU A 612 -4.94 -6.76 -21.71
C LEU A 612 -3.42 -6.80 -21.91
N PRO A 613 -2.93 -7.07 -23.13
CA PRO A 613 -1.51 -7.33 -23.38
C PRO A 613 -0.62 -6.08 -23.30
N ALA A 614 -1.19 -4.87 -23.34
CA ALA A 614 -0.43 -3.63 -23.26
C ALA A 614 -0.04 -3.31 -21.79
N GLU A 615 1.23 -2.94 -21.61
CA GLU A 615 1.84 -2.62 -20.32
C GLU A 615 2.15 -1.13 -20.22
N GLN A 616 2.35 -0.61 -19.00
CA GLN A 616 2.50 0.83 -18.75
C GLN A 616 1.33 1.64 -19.33
N VAL A 617 0.09 1.24 -19.02
CA VAL A 617 -1.16 1.90 -19.44
C VAL A 617 -2.16 1.97 -18.28
N SER A 618 -2.92 3.05 -18.18
CA SER A 618 -3.92 3.23 -17.12
C SER A 618 -5.11 4.07 -17.61
N LEU A 619 -6.16 4.17 -16.78
CA LEU A 619 -7.43 4.84 -17.11
C LEU A 619 -8.07 4.30 -18.39
N CYS A 620 -8.13 2.97 -18.52
CA CYS A 620 -8.73 2.32 -19.67
C CYS A 620 -10.23 2.59 -19.78
N SER A 621 -10.67 2.96 -20.98
CA SER A 621 -12.06 3.28 -21.29
C SER A 621 -12.43 2.83 -22.71
N TYR A 622 -13.72 2.63 -22.95
CA TYR A 622 -14.23 2.24 -24.27
C TYR A 622 -14.42 3.46 -25.17
N GLY A 623 -13.69 3.49 -26.27
CA GLY A 623 -13.89 4.43 -27.37
C GLY A 623 -14.52 3.76 -28.59
N LEU A 624 -14.98 4.58 -29.54
CA LEU A 624 -15.35 4.09 -30.86
C LEU A 624 -14.09 3.71 -31.65
N ASP A 625 -14.12 2.55 -32.32
CA ASP A 625 -13.06 2.12 -33.22
C ASP A 625 -13.06 2.89 -34.55
N ILE A 626 -12.05 2.60 -35.39
CA ILE A 626 -11.91 3.14 -36.75
C ILE A 626 -13.11 2.89 -37.67
N SER A 627 -14.04 1.99 -37.32
CA SER A 627 -15.25 1.69 -38.09
C SER A 627 -16.50 2.41 -37.58
N GLY A 628 -16.44 3.01 -36.38
CA GLY A 628 -17.58 3.59 -35.69
C GLY A 628 -18.60 2.53 -35.21
N LYS A 629 -18.22 1.25 -35.18
CA LYS A 629 -19.11 0.11 -34.90
C LYS A 629 -18.60 -0.85 -33.82
N THR A 630 -17.30 -0.81 -33.51
CA THR A 630 -16.69 -1.68 -32.50
C THR A 630 -16.13 -0.86 -31.35
N LEU A 631 -16.04 -1.46 -30.16
CA LEU A 631 -15.48 -0.82 -28.97
C LEU A 631 -13.96 -1.00 -28.91
N ALA A 632 -13.23 0.03 -29.31
CA ALA A 632 -11.79 0.11 -29.08
C ALA A 632 -11.52 0.32 -27.58
N VAL A 633 -10.37 -0.17 -27.10
CA VAL A 633 -9.88 0.16 -25.76
C VAL A 633 -8.89 1.31 -25.90
N TRP A 634 -9.18 2.43 -25.23
CA TRP A 634 -8.28 3.57 -25.13
C TRP A 634 -7.72 3.66 -23.71
N ALA A 635 -6.50 4.18 -23.55
CA ALA A 635 -5.84 4.35 -22.27
C ALA A 635 -4.87 5.53 -22.28
N VAL A 636 -4.51 6.03 -21.10
CA VAL A 636 -3.36 6.93 -20.93
C VAL A 636 -2.10 6.08 -20.83
N ASP A 637 -1.15 6.33 -21.72
CA ASP A 637 0.18 5.72 -21.66
C ASP A 637 0.95 6.25 -20.43
N LYS A 638 1.60 5.37 -19.69
CA LYS A 638 2.38 5.70 -18.48
C LYS A 638 3.88 5.48 -18.67
N ALA A 639 4.32 5.04 -19.86
CA ALA A 639 5.73 4.94 -20.18
C ALA A 639 6.44 6.31 -20.04
N PRO A 640 7.66 6.39 -19.47
CA PRO A 640 8.31 7.68 -19.14
C PRO A 640 8.48 8.64 -20.31
N ASP A 641 8.73 8.11 -21.51
CA ASP A 641 8.93 8.83 -22.78
C ASP A 641 7.61 9.21 -23.49
N SER A 642 6.49 8.61 -23.09
CA SER A 642 5.18 8.83 -23.74
C SER A 642 4.61 10.25 -23.52
N ASN A 643 5.08 10.94 -22.47
CA ASN A 643 4.49 12.18 -21.93
C ASN A 643 2.97 12.06 -21.66
N MET A 644 2.48 10.90 -21.22
CA MET A 644 1.04 10.66 -20.97
C MET A 644 0.16 10.93 -22.19
N ALA A 645 0.56 10.36 -23.33
CA ALA A 645 -0.26 10.34 -24.52
C ALA A 645 -1.51 9.45 -24.33
N LEU A 646 -2.60 9.81 -25.02
CA LEU A 646 -3.74 8.90 -25.20
C LEU A 646 -3.37 7.86 -26.27
N VAL A 647 -3.65 6.59 -26.01
CA VAL A 647 -3.31 5.47 -26.91
C VAL A 647 -4.49 4.51 -27.10
N ALA A 648 -4.58 3.90 -28.28
CA ALA A 648 -5.41 2.73 -28.54
C ALA A 648 -4.60 1.47 -28.20
N ILE A 649 -5.23 0.53 -27.49
CA ILE A 649 -4.66 -0.77 -27.16
C ILE A 649 -5.19 -1.82 -28.14
N ASN A 650 -4.30 -2.56 -28.80
CA ASN A 650 -4.69 -3.79 -29.49
C ASN A 650 -5.01 -4.87 -28.43
N ARG A 651 -6.11 -5.60 -28.64
CA ARG A 651 -6.56 -6.68 -27.75
C ARG A 651 -5.76 -7.98 -27.94
N THR A 652 -5.09 -8.14 -29.08
CA THR A 652 -4.46 -9.40 -29.53
C THR A 652 -2.94 -9.41 -29.46
N ASP A 653 -2.31 -8.23 -29.51
CA ASP A 653 -0.89 -8.03 -29.31
C ASP A 653 -0.66 -6.83 -28.39
N ALA A 654 0.54 -6.69 -27.81
CA ALA A 654 0.84 -5.63 -26.85
C ALA A 654 1.01 -4.23 -27.49
N THR A 655 0.63 -4.04 -28.76
CA THR A 655 0.87 -2.76 -29.45
C THR A 655 -0.06 -1.66 -28.94
N LYS A 656 0.54 -0.48 -28.77
CA LYS A 656 -0.14 0.79 -28.50
C LYS A 656 -0.06 1.64 -29.76
N VAL A 657 -1.14 2.33 -30.12
CA VAL A 657 -1.10 3.34 -31.18
C VAL A 657 -1.47 4.70 -30.61
N LYS A 658 -0.61 5.70 -30.83
CA LYS A 658 -0.78 7.05 -30.29
C LYS A 658 -1.97 7.73 -30.96
N ILE A 659 -2.99 8.01 -30.15
CA ILE A 659 -4.23 8.68 -30.53
C ILE A 659 -4.03 10.20 -30.48
N MET A 660 -3.53 10.69 -29.35
CA MET A 660 -3.34 12.12 -29.09
C MET A 660 -2.11 12.33 -28.20
N ALA A 661 -1.30 13.34 -28.51
CA ALA A 661 -0.16 13.72 -27.69
C ALA A 661 -0.60 14.22 -26.30
N GLY A 662 0.18 13.89 -25.28
CA GLY A 662 -0.11 14.31 -23.90
C GLY A 662 0.25 15.77 -23.58
N PRO A 663 0.15 16.19 -22.30
CA PRO A 663 0.01 15.35 -21.11
C PRO A 663 -1.44 15.13 -20.69
N VAL A 664 -2.08 14.04 -21.12
CA VAL A 664 -3.46 13.70 -20.72
C VAL A 664 -3.45 13.12 -19.30
N GLU A 665 -4.17 13.78 -18.38
CA GLU A 665 -4.28 13.35 -16.98
C GLU A 665 -5.47 12.41 -16.78
N TYR A 666 -6.63 12.76 -17.35
CA TYR A 666 -7.86 11.99 -17.33
C TYR A 666 -8.68 12.25 -18.59
N PHE A 667 -9.47 11.28 -19.05
CA PHE A 667 -10.33 11.42 -20.22
C PHE A 667 -11.61 10.59 -20.13
N ALA A 668 -12.61 10.95 -20.92
CA ALA A 668 -13.82 10.17 -21.18
C ALA A 668 -14.23 10.31 -22.65
N ALA A 669 -14.77 9.23 -23.23
CA ALA A 669 -15.25 9.22 -24.60
C ALA A 669 -16.73 9.63 -24.66
N ALA A 670 -17.02 10.78 -25.27
CA ALA A 670 -18.38 11.23 -25.54
C ALA A 670 -18.88 10.60 -26.85
N ASN A 671 -19.17 9.29 -26.81
CA ASN A 671 -19.51 8.50 -28.00
C ASN A 671 -20.73 9.04 -28.79
N THR A 672 -21.63 9.78 -28.13
CA THR A 672 -22.78 10.47 -28.75
C THR A 672 -22.43 11.72 -29.56
N THR A 673 -21.31 12.38 -29.26
CA THR A 673 -20.83 13.58 -29.99
C THR A 673 -19.58 13.31 -30.83
N GLN A 674 -19.02 12.09 -30.75
CA GLN A 674 -17.73 11.71 -31.33
C GLN A 674 -16.58 12.61 -30.85
N GLU A 675 -16.63 13.03 -29.58
CA GLU A 675 -15.57 13.81 -28.95
C GLU A 675 -14.87 13.01 -27.84
N VAL A 676 -13.60 13.33 -27.59
CA VAL A 676 -12.90 12.99 -26.34
C VAL A 676 -12.89 14.22 -25.47
N VAL A 677 -13.43 14.10 -24.26
CA VAL A 677 -13.34 15.11 -23.20
C VAL A 677 -12.18 14.72 -22.28
N PHE A 678 -11.28 15.66 -21.96
CA PHE A 678 -10.06 15.35 -21.22
C PHE A 678 -9.49 16.54 -20.43
N THR A 679 -8.68 16.22 -19.43
CA THR A 679 -7.89 17.18 -18.64
C THR A 679 -6.40 16.96 -18.89
N LYS A 680 -5.59 17.99 -18.62
CA LYS A 680 -4.15 17.97 -18.85
C LYS A 680 -3.38 18.08 -17.53
N ARG A 681 -2.28 17.33 -17.39
CA ARG A 681 -1.48 17.36 -16.15
C ARG A 681 -0.88 18.74 -15.93
N GLN A 682 -1.02 19.27 -14.72
CA GLN A 682 -0.58 20.61 -14.28
C GLN A 682 -1.17 21.82 -15.05
N GLN A 683 -1.94 21.63 -16.12
CA GLN A 683 -2.63 22.72 -16.82
C GLN A 683 -4.10 22.82 -16.34
N PRO A 684 -4.54 23.96 -15.78
CA PRO A 684 -5.95 24.18 -15.48
C PRO A 684 -6.84 24.07 -16.72
N GLY A 685 -8.03 23.53 -16.54
CA GLY A 685 -9.08 23.47 -17.55
C GLY A 685 -9.54 22.06 -17.94
N LEU A 686 -10.65 22.03 -18.68
CA LEU A 686 -11.23 20.85 -19.29
C LEU A 686 -11.35 21.10 -20.80
N PHE A 687 -10.94 20.13 -21.61
CA PHE A 687 -10.82 20.26 -23.06
C PHE A 687 -11.66 19.20 -23.79
N ALA A 688 -12.10 19.50 -25.00
CA ALA A 688 -12.69 18.55 -25.93
C ALA A 688 -11.90 18.54 -27.24
N THR A 689 -11.89 17.41 -27.94
CA THR A 689 -11.42 17.27 -29.32
C THR A 689 -12.32 16.31 -30.07
N GLN A 690 -12.57 16.58 -31.36
CA GLN A 690 -13.33 15.70 -32.24
C GLN A 690 -12.47 14.53 -32.71
N VAL A 691 -13.06 13.34 -32.67
CA VAL A 691 -12.49 12.11 -33.22
C VAL A 691 -12.83 12.04 -34.71
N MET A 692 -11.86 12.34 -35.56
CA MET A 692 -12.01 12.37 -37.01
C MET A 692 -11.43 11.11 -37.66
N ARG A 693 -11.89 10.84 -38.88
CA ARG A 693 -11.43 9.72 -39.71
C ARG A 693 -10.50 10.24 -40.80
N LYS A 694 -9.38 9.54 -41.00
CA LYS A 694 -8.35 9.88 -42.00
C LYS A 694 -8.76 9.34 -43.39
N ASP A 695 -9.63 10.08 -44.09
CA ASP A 695 -9.99 9.83 -45.50
C ASP A 695 -8.79 10.19 -46.42
N ARG A 696 -8.49 9.58 -47.59
CA ARG A 696 -9.28 8.66 -48.43
C ARG A 696 -8.43 7.74 -49.35
N GLN A 697 -7.19 7.37 -48.97
CA GLN A 697 -6.39 6.39 -49.71
C GLN A 697 -6.03 5.19 -48.82
N GLU A 698 -6.24 3.99 -49.35
CA GLU A 698 -5.91 2.73 -48.68
C GLU A 698 -4.38 2.54 -48.67
N SER A 699 -3.71 3.04 -47.63
CA SER A 699 -2.37 2.55 -47.29
C SER A 699 -2.53 1.15 -46.65
N PRO A 700 -1.87 0.11 -47.19
CA PRO A 700 -2.11 -1.27 -46.77
C PRO A 700 -1.41 -1.66 -45.45
N ASP A 701 -0.44 -0.89 -44.98
CA ASP A 701 0.57 -1.39 -44.03
C ASP A 701 0.23 -1.24 -42.53
N ASN A 702 -0.80 -0.47 -42.15
CA ASN A 702 -1.24 -0.41 -40.74
C ASN A 702 -2.74 -0.01 -40.59
N PRO A 703 -3.60 -0.86 -40.00
CA PRO A 703 -5.01 -0.51 -39.79
C PRO A 703 -5.23 0.55 -38.69
N ASN A 704 -4.31 0.73 -37.74
CA ASN A 704 -4.49 1.59 -36.58
C ASN A 704 -4.14 3.07 -36.82
N ASP A 705 -3.43 3.40 -37.91
CA ASP A 705 -2.90 4.75 -38.21
C ASP A 705 -3.96 5.73 -38.81
N LYS A 706 -5.24 5.52 -38.48
CA LYS A 706 -6.41 6.01 -39.26
C LYS A 706 -7.38 6.92 -38.48
N LEU A 707 -7.11 7.20 -37.20
CA LEU A 707 -7.81 8.24 -36.45
C LEU A 707 -7.00 9.54 -36.50
N GLU A 708 -7.70 10.66 -36.63
CA GLU A 708 -7.13 12.01 -36.56
C GLU A 708 -7.89 12.81 -35.49
N PHE A 709 -7.20 13.69 -34.78
CA PHE A 709 -7.78 14.46 -33.68
C PHE A 709 -7.82 15.93 -34.05
N GLY A 710 -9.02 16.50 -34.03
CA GLY A 710 -9.21 17.92 -34.31
C GLY A 710 -8.55 18.81 -33.26
N SER A 711 -8.34 20.09 -33.61
CA SER A 711 -7.85 21.10 -32.66
C SER A 711 -8.65 21.08 -31.35
N SER A 712 -7.97 20.98 -30.21
CA SER A 712 -8.64 20.94 -28.92
C SER A 712 -9.31 22.28 -28.61
N ARG A 713 -10.57 22.23 -28.18
CA ARG A 713 -11.34 23.38 -27.66
C ARG A 713 -11.43 23.33 -26.15
N THR A 714 -11.44 24.48 -25.48
CA THR A 714 -11.65 24.55 -24.03
C THR A 714 -13.15 24.53 -23.69
N ILE A 715 -13.55 23.68 -22.75
CA ILE A 715 -14.93 23.56 -22.22
C ILE A 715 -15.08 24.38 -20.93
N LEU A 716 -14.05 24.32 -20.08
CA LEU A 716 -13.91 25.03 -18.81
C LEU A 716 -12.48 25.55 -18.74
N GLU A 717 -12.27 26.86 -18.59
CA GLU A 717 -10.92 27.44 -18.52
C GLU A 717 -10.29 27.25 -17.13
N ASN A 718 -11.09 27.40 -16.08
CA ASN A 718 -10.63 27.54 -14.70
C ASN A 718 -10.86 26.31 -13.82
N LEU A 719 -10.90 25.09 -14.40
CA LEU A 719 -10.95 23.85 -13.62
C LEU A 719 -9.57 23.59 -13.01
N PRO A 720 -9.38 23.66 -11.68
CA PRO A 720 -8.07 23.46 -11.06
C PRO A 720 -7.57 22.01 -11.26
N PRO A 721 -6.25 21.77 -11.48
CA PRO A 721 -5.73 20.42 -11.72
C PRO A 721 -6.10 19.38 -10.65
N ARG A 722 -6.26 19.79 -9.39
CA ARG A 722 -6.74 18.92 -8.28
C ARG A 722 -8.15 18.33 -8.48
N PHE A 723 -8.96 18.90 -9.39
CA PHE A 723 -10.28 18.42 -9.77
C PHE A 723 -10.29 17.80 -11.18
N GLY A 724 -9.11 17.48 -11.74
CA GLY A 724 -8.95 16.93 -13.08
C GLY A 724 -9.65 15.58 -13.32
N HIS A 725 -9.99 14.87 -12.24
CA HIS A 725 -10.72 13.60 -12.18
C HIS A 725 -12.17 13.76 -11.66
N SER A 726 -12.58 14.97 -11.27
CA SER A 726 -13.83 15.23 -10.52
C SER A 726 -14.95 15.77 -11.40
N TRP A 727 -15.24 15.04 -12.49
CA TRP A 727 -16.29 15.32 -13.46
C TRP A 727 -16.75 14.02 -14.13
N ASP A 728 -17.94 14.04 -14.73
CA ASP A 728 -18.53 12.92 -15.47
C ASP A 728 -19.37 13.44 -16.65
N ILE A 729 -19.63 12.60 -17.66
CA ILE A 729 -20.39 12.98 -18.86
C ILE A 729 -21.51 11.97 -19.17
N VAL A 730 -22.71 12.48 -19.43
CA VAL A 730 -23.86 11.69 -19.90
C VAL A 730 -24.41 12.36 -21.16
N GLY A 731 -24.26 11.71 -22.31
CA GLY A 731 -24.64 12.29 -23.61
C GLY A 731 -23.89 13.59 -23.93
N LYS A 732 -24.60 14.72 -23.83
CA LYS A 732 -24.04 16.08 -23.99
C LYS A 732 -23.87 16.84 -22.68
N GLN A 733 -24.36 16.29 -21.57
CA GLN A 733 -24.31 16.93 -20.26
C GLN A 733 -22.99 16.59 -19.57
N LEU A 734 -22.28 17.64 -19.17
CA LEU A 734 -21.10 17.57 -18.32
C LEU A 734 -21.50 17.95 -16.91
N TYR A 735 -21.21 17.06 -15.96
CA TYR A 735 -21.30 17.30 -14.53
C TYR A 735 -19.89 17.50 -13.98
N PHE A 736 -19.65 18.58 -13.24
CA PHE A 736 -18.29 18.96 -12.82
C PHE A 736 -18.28 19.69 -11.48
N VAL A 737 -17.16 19.60 -10.76
CA VAL A 737 -16.89 20.43 -9.58
C VAL A 737 -16.57 21.87 -10.01
N ASN A 738 -17.34 22.84 -9.52
CA ASN A 738 -16.98 24.26 -9.67
C ASN A 738 -15.97 24.67 -8.59
N GLY A 739 -14.72 24.89 -9.00
CA GLY A 739 -13.62 25.19 -8.09
C GLY A 739 -13.57 26.62 -7.53
N GLN A 740 -14.40 27.54 -8.03
CA GLN A 740 -14.45 28.94 -7.59
C GLN A 740 -15.52 29.19 -6.51
N GLN A 741 -16.49 28.27 -6.33
CA GLN A 741 -17.60 28.42 -5.39
C GLN A 741 -17.77 27.12 -4.58
N ASP A 742 -17.16 27.10 -3.39
CA ASP A 742 -17.36 26.13 -2.30
C ASP A 742 -17.75 24.71 -2.71
N LYS A 743 -16.87 24.00 -3.45
CA LYS A 743 -17.00 22.55 -3.69
C LYS A 743 -18.39 22.08 -4.20
N GLN A 744 -19.08 22.89 -5.00
CA GLN A 744 -20.39 22.53 -5.57
C GLN A 744 -20.25 21.69 -6.85
N ILE A 745 -21.25 20.85 -7.16
CA ILE A 745 -21.39 20.20 -8.47
C ILE A 745 -22.32 21.04 -9.35
N TRP A 746 -21.91 21.24 -10.60
CA TRP A 746 -22.59 22.03 -11.62
C TRP A 746 -22.80 21.17 -12.89
N ARG A 747 -23.82 21.51 -13.69
CA ARG A 747 -24.15 20.87 -14.98
C ARG A 747 -24.10 21.88 -16.12
N LYS A 748 -23.58 21.49 -17.29
CA LYS A 748 -23.72 22.26 -18.55
C LYS A 748 -23.77 21.32 -19.77
N ASP A 749 -24.41 21.77 -20.84
CA ASP A 749 -24.17 21.17 -22.16
C ASP A 749 -22.78 21.62 -22.64
N PHE A 750 -21.84 20.68 -22.76
CA PHE A 750 -20.44 20.99 -23.11
C PHE A 750 -20.20 21.25 -24.60
N THR A 751 -21.21 21.06 -25.45
CA THR A 751 -21.22 21.46 -26.86
C THR A 751 -21.72 22.90 -27.05
N SER A 752 -22.37 23.46 -26.02
CA SER A 752 -22.92 24.83 -25.99
C SER A 752 -22.00 25.84 -25.28
N HIS A 753 -22.27 27.13 -25.52
CA HIS A 753 -21.69 28.26 -24.76
C HIS A 753 -22.44 28.56 -23.44
N SER A 754 -23.22 27.61 -22.89
CA SER A 754 -23.95 27.85 -21.64
C SER A 754 -23.01 28.02 -20.44
N SER A 755 -23.43 28.89 -19.51
CA SER A 755 -22.73 29.16 -18.23
C SER A 755 -22.80 27.99 -17.24
N GLY A 756 -23.65 27.00 -17.53
CA GLY A 756 -24.03 25.95 -16.59
C GLY A 756 -25.01 26.40 -15.52
N GLU A 757 -25.52 25.42 -14.77
CA GLU A 757 -26.38 25.57 -13.61
C GLU A 757 -25.83 24.80 -12.41
N GLN A 758 -26.16 25.24 -11.20
CA GLN A 758 -25.81 24.54 -9.97
C GLN A 758 -26.69 23.30 -9.78
N VAL A 759 -26.06 22.15 -9.52
CA VAL A 759 -26.75 20.87 -9.27
C VAL A 759 -26.84 20.57 -7.79
N THR A 760 -25.79 20.82 -7.01
CA THR A 760 -25.77 20.54 -5.56
C THR A 760 -25.39 21.78 -4.76
N LYS A 761 -25.74 21.81 -3.47
CA LYS A 761 -25.08 22.70 -2.50
C LYS A 761 -23.59 22.33 -2.35
N SER A 762 -22.86 23.08 -1.51
CA SER A 762 -21.46 22.76 -1.18
C SER A 762 -21.34 21.35 -0.62
N LEU A 763 -20.41 20.55 -1.16
CA LEU A 763 -20.18 19.17 -0.75
C LEU A 763 -18.75 18.98 -0.23
N ASN A 764 -18.56 18.18 0.82
CA ASN A 764 -17.22 17.75 1.20
C ASN A 764 -16.83 16.46 0.45
N TYR A 765 -16.64 16.53 -0.87
CA TYR A 765 -16.20 15.35 -1.64
C TYR A 765 -14.74 14.94 -1.34
N ALA A 766 -14.42 13.67 -1.59
CA ALA A 766 -13.11 13.05 -1.40
C ALA A 766 -12.09 13.45 -2.49
N ILE A 767 -10.96 12.76 -2.63
CA ILE A 767 -9.94 13.03 -3.68
C ILE A 767 -10.04 11.99 -4.82
N GLY A 768 -9.81 12.42 -6.07
CA GLY A 768 -9.81 11.56 -7.26
C GLY A 768 -11.13 11.58 -8.03
N ARG A 769 -11.48 10.46 -8.70
CA ARG A 769 -12.80 10.32 -9.35
C ARG A 769 -13.85 10.04 -8.28
N VAL A 770 -14.62 11.08 -8.00
CA VAL A 770 -15.58 11.11 -6.89
C VAL A 770 -17.04 11.11 -7.34
N MET A 771 -17.36 11.10 -8.63
CA MET A 771 -18.75 11.15 -9.08
C MET A 771 -19.05 10.24 -10.27
N ALA A 772 -20.32 9.82 -10.33
CA ALA A 772 -20.96 9.20 -11.49
C ALA A 772 -22.41 9.66 -11.58
N VAL A 773 -22.91 9.83 -12.81
CA VAL A 773 -24.33 10.14 -13.08
C VAL A 773 -24.99 8.95 -13.77
N SER A 774 -26.24 8.68 -13.41
CA SER A 774 -27.02 7.61 -14.02
C SER A 774 -27.34 7.92 -15.49
N ALA A 775 -27.52 6.88 -16.32
CA ALA A 775 -27.72 7.04 -17.76
C ALA A 775 -29.01 7.79 -18.14
N ASP A 776 -29.96 7.89 -17.20
CA ASP A 776 -31.23 8.62 -17.30
C ASP A 776 -31.18 10.04 -16.70
N GLU A 777 -30.02 10.48 -16.21
CA GLU A 777 -29.81 11.74 -15.47
C GLU A 777 -30.70 11.90 -14.21
N SER A 778 -31.26 10.82 -13.65
CA SER A 778 -32.11 10.88 -12.44
C SER A 778 -31.31 10.93 -11.13
N SER A 779 -30.13 10.32 -11.11
CA SER A 779 -29.33 10.07 -9.91
C SER A 779 -27.88 10.50 -10.10
N LEU A 780 -27.34 11.19 -9.11
CA LEU A 780 -25.91 11.52 -9.00
C LEU A 780 -25.35 10.81 -7.77
N VAL A 781 -24.31 10.00 -7.94
CA VAL A 781 -23.55 9.41 -6.83
C VAL A 781 -22.26 10.16 -6.64
N VAL A 782 -21.96 10.53 -5.39
CA VAL A 782 -20.75 11.25 -5.00
C VAL A 782 -20.05 10.55 -3.84
N SER A 783 -18.74 10.35 -3.96
CA SER A 783 -17.84 9.95 -2.86
C SER A 783 -17.60 11.17 -1.97
N LEU A 784 -18.27 11.19 -0.82
CA LEU A 784 -18.12 12.23 0.20
C LEU A 784 -17.12 11.79 1.26
N LYS A 785 -16.23 12.72 1.60
CA LYS A 785 -15.28 12.58 2.70
C LYS A 785 -16.05 12.59 4.03
N GLY A 786 -15.94 11.50 4.77
CA GLY A 786 -16.46 11.38 6.14
C GLY A 786 -15.52 11.98 7.17
N ASP A 787 -15.68 11.54 8.42
CA ASP A 787 -14.79 11.95 9.51
C ASP A 787 -13.37 11.40 9.28
N GLU A 788 -12.37 12.23 9.56
CA GLU A 788 -10.96 11.83 9.69
C GLU A 788 -10.61 11.78 11.17
N SER A 789 -9.91 10.73 11.62
CA SER A 789 -9.39 10.63 12.99
C SER A 789 -7.90 10.31 12.99
N GLY A 790 -7.12 10.94 13.87
CA GLY A 790 -5.68 10.76 14.01
C GLY A 790 -5.26 10.06 15.30
N ASN A 791 -6.09 9.18 15.85
CA ASN A 791 -5.96 8.61 17.19
C ASN A 791 -4.56 8.06 17.47
N ILE A 792 -3.95 8.44 18.60
CA ILE A 792 -2.66 7.86 19.01
C ILE A 792 -2.90 6.68 19.96
N PHE A 793 -2.21 5.59 19.70
CA PHE A 793 -2.16 4.38 20.52
C PHE A 793 -0.78 4.26 21.16
N LEU A 794 -0.74 4.05 22.47
CA LEU A 794 0.48 3.96 23.29
C LEU A 794 0.51 2.65 24.08
N TYR A 795 1.66 2.00 24.09
CA TYR A 795 2.02 0.95 25.03
C TYR A 795 3.15 1.45 25.93
N ASP A 796 2.97 1.36 27.25
CA ASP A 796 4.02 1.55 28.24
C ASP A 796 4.16 0.25 29.07
N GLY A 797 5.37 -0.29 29.13
CA GLY A 797 5.70 -1.53 29.86
C GLY A 797 6.57 -1.31 31.10
N ARG A 798 6.59 -0.08 31.65
CA ARG A 798 7.42 0.32 32.81
C ARG A 798 6.69 0.19 34.15
#